data_AF-A0A2T3PAL5-F1
#
_entry.id   AF-A0A2T3PAL5-F1
#
_cell.length_a   1.000
_cell.length_b   1.000
_cell.length_c   1.000
_cell.angle_alpha   90.00
_cell.angle_beta   90.00
_cell.angle_gamma   90.00
#
_symmetry.space_group_name_H-M   'P 1'
#
loop_
_entity.id
_entity.type
_entity.pdbx_description
1 polymer ?
#
loop_
_entity_poly.entity_id
_entity_poly.type
_entity_poly.pdbx_seq_one_letter_code
_entity_poly.pdbx_strand_id
1 'polypeptide(L)'
;MSRSTFLISAVSLAALLLLAGCNGSDNSTGNTALPTGSKPDTSKPDTSVPDPTQPDKGKKYAKQQVTQGDTFSYQYTLKPGQTLRVIQPATLGNVSAANGLVIYQAPLALTGTDQFKLEVIDGLSALSLDWMIRVNKPTPRFSVVAVNDQVAAKAWQCVSDAETHQGVTWLTAIHPNTETFSWQNWEATLPGFAADCSLSGALSGKACTTNNLIDYANQQQWCGKTDWRLPYAYEMQNLTSEQDFALDRNQAAIDPFFFPHVGFETYWLKNDASAQQADNIAYRYSFGANRKKSLSQNKRKPASVILVSGSYRDPSLPNQQIKPQAEETSFIRLDNAGQPLARNRQQDDYQDSPWRCLDDMRGLVRDNLYLRDKRFSYVYWLIPNSSDATSTLRNYVSDSSVSNCAQTECSIEAALQVINRSKQCGRSDWRLPTADELALLMHQQVSGGEYKLLYSKSLNSPVAGDYWVATSTETGHGTLKLPMTATLQPTPLTAQNKATQTAKLLLIASEFEPRATEDPRSVRNHTKPDITRLRQAYATHPYHWPAPFVDDIGSYQELGTMPHPVFPNHNPYDEKKVALGKKLFFDPFLSQAQDVACASCHEPKKGWGDGREVSIGHDRQRGKRNAPTIVNSAFLPQLFWDGRAATLEQQALMPIQDPLEMAESLPNLVKRLNAHPNYPTLFDEVFGQGAITQEQLGMALATFQRTIISKQSQFDRFVKEAELGKTDALSDQALWGLDIYRRNGRCANCHMGSEFTNHKFENVGLTYYKAFYEDLGKYNVSGNSHDVGLFKTPSLRDVMNHGPWFHNGLVDTIDGVISMYSEGMASNAPFGWSKYDPNYPKLSEKIRPLNLTYQEAEALKAFLVAITAESPLDSATKTELGQ
;
A
#
# COMPACT_ATOMS: atom_id res chain seq x y z
N MET A 1 13.52 38.04 -38.74
CA MET A 1 13.36 39.45 -38.34
C MET A 1 12.26 39.54 -37.28
N SER A 2 12.43 40.41 -36.27
CA SER A 2 11.41 41.21 -35.54
C SER A 2 10.16 40.50 -34.94
N ARG A 3 9.78 40.63 -33.66
CA ARG A 3 9.37 41.85 -32.87
C ARG A 3 8.27 42.68 -33.56
N SER A 4 7.22 43.19 -32.91
CA SER A 4 6.83 43.26 -31.48
C SER A 4 5.29 43.53 -31.38
N THR A 5 4.54 43.08 -30.36
CA THR A 5 4.25 43.70 -29.03
C THR A 5 3.32 44.95 -29.05
N PHE A 6 2.52 45.14 -27.98
CA PHE A 6 1.62 46.27 -27.61
C PHE A 6 0.16 46.25 -28.18
N LEU A 7 -0.86 46.90 -27.56
CA LEU A 7 -1.35 46.98 -26.14
C LEU A 7 -2.57 47.95 -26.03
N ILE A 8 -3.19 48.03 -24.84
CA ILE A 8 -3.94 49.18 -24.26
C ILE A 8 -5.39 49.48 -24.77
N SER A 9 -6.36 49.18 -23.88
CA SER A 9 -7.45 50.06 -23.34
C SER A 9 -8.52 50.71 -24.23
N ALA A 10 -9.64 51.27 -23.72
CA ALA A 10 -10.55 51.02 -22.56
C ALA A 10 -11.70 52.08 -22.58
N VAL A 11 -12.62 52.07 -21.59
CA VAL A 11 -13.56 53.17 -21.20
C VAL A 11 -14.80 53.40 -22.12
N SER A 12 -16.02 53.80 -21.68
CA SER A 12 -16.87 53.55 -20.48
C SER A 12 -18.29 54.17 -20.66
N LEU A 13 -19.24 53.77 -19.79
CA LEU A 13 -20.32 54.57 -19.15
C LEU A 13 -21.71 54.82 -19.79
N ALA A 14 -22.76 54.45 -19.01
CA ALA A 14 -24.04 55.15 -18.70
C ALA A 14 -25.16 55.39 -19.76
N ALA A 15 -26.44 55.64 -19.41
CA ALA A 15 -27.34 55.26 -18.27
C ALA A 15 -28.80 55.79 -18.46
N LEU A 16 -29.72 55.49 -17.52
CA LEU A 16 -31.11 56.03 -17.29
C LEU A 16 -32.29 55.56 -18.22
N LEU A 17 -33.61 55.71 -17.88
CA LEU A 17 -34.45 55.41 -16.67
C LEU A 17 -35.96 55.84 -16.83
N LEU A 18 -36.91 55.30 -16.00
CA LEU A 18 -38.32 55.76 -15.68
C LEU A 18 -39.46 55.52 -16.75
N LEU A 19 -40.80 55.44 -16.48
CA LEU A 19 -41.68 55.41 -15.26
C LEU A 19 -43.18 54.94 -15.53
N ALA A 20 -43.88 54.42 -14.49
CA ALA A 20 -45.35 54.38 -14.17
C ALA A 20 -46.44 53.89 -15.20
N GLY A 21 -47.70 53.48 -14.87
CA GLY A 21 -48.54 53.33 -13.65
C GLY A 21 -50.04 53.10 -14.04
N CYS A 22 -51.11 52.90 -13.23
CA CYS A 22 -51.37 52.53 -11.82
C CYS A 22 -52.91 52.29 -11.54
N ASN A 23 -53.29 51.38 -10.61
CA ASN A 23 -54.61 51.16 -9.92
C ASN A 23 -55.86 50.70 -10.73
N GLY A 24 -56.91 50.07 -10.17
CA GLY A 24 -57.33 49.61 -8.81
C GLY A 24 -58.49 48.57 -8.96
N SER A 25 -59.46 48.25 -8.07
CA SER A 25 -59.79 48.34 -6.61
C SER A 25 -61.27 47.80 -6.46
N ASP A 26 -61.93 47.41 -5.34
CA ASP A 26 -61.70 47.33 -3.88
C ASP A 26 -62.78 46.41 -3.18
N ASN A 27 -62.88 46.38 -1.82
CA ASN A 27 -63.93 45.80 -0.93
C ASN A 27 -64.07 44.25 -0.83
N SER A 28 -64.48 43.60 0.29
CA SER A 28 -64.70 43.92 1.74
C SER A 28 -65.38 42.67 2.40
N THR A 29 -65.26 42.19 3.66
CA THR A 29 -64.44 42.37 4.90
C THR A 29 -64.60 41.08 5.76
N GLY A 30 -63.70 40.74 6.72
CA GLY A 30 -64.03 39.65 7.69
C GLY A 30 -62.92 39.09 8.61
N ASN A 31 -62.57 39.82 9.68
CA ASN A 31 -61.81 39.42 10.89
C ASN A 31 -61.04 38.07 10.96
N THR A 32 -59.71 38.16 11.02
CA THR A 32 -58.90 37.73 12.20
C THR A 32 -57.52 38.40 12.14
N ALA A 33 -56.94 38.75 13.30
CA ALA A 33 -55.83 39.70 13.36
C ALA A 33 -54.43 39.05 13.41
N LEU A 34 -53.52 39.56 12.58
CA LEU A 34 -52.08 39.26 12.57
C LEU A 34 -51.28 40.50 13.02
N PRO A 35 -50.44 40.41 14.07
CA PRO A 35 -49.53 41.50 14.43
C PRO A 35 -48.24 41.47 13.59
N THR A 36 -48.03 42.55 12.83
CA THR A 36 -46.75 43.26 12.61
C THR A 36 -45.43 42.51 12.86
N GLY A 37 -44.59 42.40 11.82
CA GLY A 37 -43.25 41.83 11.93
C GLY A 37 -42.28 42.61 12.83
N SER A 38 -41.40 41.87 13.50
CA SER A 38 -40.27 42.38 14.28
C SER A 38 -39.01 42.55 13.41
N LYS A 39 -38.02 43.29 13.94
CA LYS A 39 -36.70 43.47 13.34
C LYS A 39 -35.92 42.14 13.30
N PRO A 40 -34.90 41.99 12.44
CA PRO A 40 -33.87 40.97 12.63
C PRO A 40 -33.27 41.11 14.03
N ASP A 41 -33.29 40.03 14.81
CA ASP A 41 -32.75 40.05 16.17
C ASP A 41 -31.21 40.12 16.13
N THR A 42 -30.64 41.02 16.90
CA THR A 42 -29.19 41.17 17.05
C THR A 42 -28.68 40.35 18.23
N SER A 43 -29.05 39.07 18.29
CA SER A 43 -28.38 38.08 19.13
C SER A 43 -26.98 37.82 18.57
N LYS A 44 -25.96 37.90 19.44
CA LYS A 44 -24.56 37.75 19.03
C LYS A 44 -24.30 36.34 18.51
N PRO A 45 -23.51 36.14 17.43
CA PRO A 45 -22.84 34.86 17.25
C PRO A 45 -21.96 34.59 18.47
N ASP A 46 -21.84 33.33 18.88
CA ASP A 46 -21.03 32.96 20.05
C ASP A 46 -19.56 33.29 19.79
N THR A 47 -19.01 34.23 20.57
CA THR A 47 -17.64 34.72 20.41
C THR A 47 -16.60 33.90 21.19
N SER A 48 -16.95 32.71 21.69
CA SER A 48 -16.02 31.77 22.34
C SER A 48 -15.10 31.02 21.33
N VAL A 49 -14.52 31.76 20.38
CA VAL A 49 -13.45 31.25 19.51
C VAL A 49 -12.23 30.94 20.38
N PRO A 50 -11.69 29.69 20.39
CA PRO A 50 -10.50 29.36 21.15
C PRO A 50 -9.28 30.17 20.70
N ASP A 51 -8.43 30.55 21.65
CA ASP A 51 -7.16 31.25 21.38
C ASP A 51 -6.20 30.32 20.59
N PRO A 52 -5.90 30.59 19.30
CA PRO A 52 -5.06 29.70 18.51
C PRO A 52 -3.56 29.79 18.89
N THR A 53 -3.17 30.70 19.79
CA THR A 53 -1.84 30.67 20.42
C THR A 53 -1.73 29.64 21.55
N GLN A 54 -2.88 29.11 22.02
CA GLN A 54 -2.97 27.95 22.90
C GLN A 54 -3.83 26.86 22.25
N PRO A 55 -3.28 26.00 21.37
CA PRO A 55 -3.94 24.73 21.08
C PRO A 55 -4.23 23.99 22.40
N ASP A 56 -5.47 23.51 22.57
CA ASP A 56 -5.86 22.69 23.74
C ASP A 56 -4.77 21.67 24.03
N LYS A 57 -4.37 21.52 25.31
CA LYS A 57 -3.22 20.70 25.71
C LYS A 57 -3.35 19.25 25.20
N GLY A 58 -2.74 18.97 24.04
CA GLY A 58 -2.84 17.69 23.32
C GLY A 58 -3.28 17.78 21.84
N LYS A 59 -3.77 18.93 21.34
CA LYS A 59 -4.11 19.15 19.92
C LYS A 59 -2.91 19.72 19.15
N LYS A 60 -2.69 19.23 17.92
CA LYS A 60 -1.53 19.56 17.07
C LYS A 60 -1.82 20.66 16.01
N TYR A 61 -3.08 21.04 15.81
CA TYR A 61 -3.53 21.92 14.71
C TYR A 61 -4.70 22.80 15.13
N ALA A 62 -4.76 24.03 14.59
CA ALA A 62 -6.01 24.81 14.53
C ALA A 62 -6.95 24.21 13.48
N LYS A 63 -8.25 24.04 13.79
CA LYS A 63 -9.25 23.38 12.92
C LYS A 63 -10.40 24.31 12.53
N GLN A 64 -10.79 24.28 11.26
CA GLN A 64 -11.95 25.01 10.73
C GLN A 64 -12.70 24.17 9.69
N GLN A 65 -14.02 24.35 9.59
CA GLN A 65 -14.85 23.80 8.51
C GLN A 65 -15.32 24.90 7.54
N VAL A 66 -15.38 24.57 6.24
CA VAL A 66 -15.74 25.47 5.13
C VAL A 66 -16.53 24.65 4.07
N THR A 67 -17.47 25.25 3.34
CA THR A 67 -18.16 24.57 2.22
C THR A 67 -17.38 24.76 0.91
N GLN A 68 -17.61 23.91 -0.09
CA GLN A 68 -17.05 24.12 -1.44
C GLN A 68 -17.41 25.51 -1.99
N GLY A 69 -16.40 26.26 -2.47
CA GLY A 69 -16.56 27.62 -2.99
C GLY A 69 -16.63 28.74 -1.95
N ASP A 70 -16.81 28.43 -0.66
CA ASP A 70 -16.80 29.45 0.41
C ASP A 70 -15.39 30.03 0.62
N THR A 71 -15.33 31.21 1.23
CA THR A 71 -14.09 31.83 1.70
C THR A 71 -14.11 31.94 3.22
N PHE A 72 -13.10 31.36 3.86
CA PHE A 72 -12.81 31.56 5.28
C PHE A 72 -11.83 32.71 5.47
N SER A 73 -11.99 33.47 6.55
CA SER A 73 -11.10 34.56 6.91
C SER A 73 -10.92 34.63 8.43
N TYR A 74 -9.68 34.79 8.87
CA TYR A 74 -9.30 34.89 10.27
C TYR A 74 -8.35 36.07 10.50
N GLN A 75 -8.65 36.91 11.50
CA GLN A 75 -7.78 38.03 11.86
C GLN A 75 -6.88 37.62 13.04
N TYR A 76 -5.60 37.43 12.75
CA TYR A 76 -4.56 37.25 13.76
C TYR A 76 -4.13 38.61 14.33
N THR A 77 -4.02 38.71 15.65
CA THR A 77 -3.61 39.92 16.36
C THR A 77 -2.08 39.99 16.47
N LEU A 78 -1.45 40.71 15.54
CA LEU A 78 -0.01 40.97 15.56
C LEU A 78 0.34 42.06 16.57
N LYS A 79 1.46 41.88 17.30
CA LYS A 79 2.07 42.93 18.12
C LYS A 79 2.85 43.92 17.25
N PRO A 80 3.12 45.17 17.71
CA PRO A 80 3.94 46.11 16.97
C PRO A 80 5.31 45.51 16.61
N GLY A 81 5.68 45.55 15.32
CA GLY A 81 6.91 44.97 14.79
C GLY A 81 6.81 43.51 14.33
N GLN A 82 5.75 42.78 14.70
CA GLN A 82 5.54 41.41 14.20
C GLN A 82 5.00 41.39 12.77
N THR A 83 5.32 40.33 12.02
CA THR A 83 4.73 40.06 10.70
C THR A 83 4.22 38.62 10.62
N LEU A 84 3.30 38.36 9.67
CA LEU A 84 2.71 37.05 9.42
C LEU A 84 2.92 36.68 7.95
N ARG A 85 3.41 35.47 7.67
CA ARG A 85 3.50 34.92 6.31
C ARG A 85 3.05 33.47 6.23
N VAL A 86 2.71 33.00 5.03
CA VAL A 86 2.56 31.57 4.73
C VAL A 86 3.97 30.98 4.53
N ILE A 87 4.31 29.89 5.21
CA ILE A 87 5.57 29.14 5.03
C ILE A 87 5.37 27.76 4.40
N GLN A 88 4.16 27.19 4.50
CA GLN A 88 3.74 26.03 3.73
C GLN A 88 2.36 26.35 3.15
N PRO A 89 2.19 26.39 1.82
CA PRO A 89 0.90 26.67 1.20
C PRO A 89 -0.09 25.53 1.42
N ALA A 90 -1.37 25.86 1.24
CA ALA A 90 -2.44 24.89 1.13
C ALA A 90 -2.30 24.02 -0.12
N THR A 91 -2.91 22.82 -0.08
CA THR A 91 -2.82 21.79 -1.13
C THR A 91 -4.07 21.72 -2.00
N LEU A 92 -5.25 22.08 -1.46
CA LEU A 92 -6.54 22.00 -2.16
C LEU A 92 -7.15 23.37 -2.47
N GLY A 93 -7.01 24.33 -1.55
CA GLY A 93 -7.46 25.71 -1.68
C GLY A 93 -6.32 26.72 -1.78
N ASN A 94 -6.67 27.99 -1.95
CA ASN A 94 -5.70 29.09 -1.95
C ASN A 94 -5.64 29.74 -0.57
N VAL A 95 -4.45 29.86 0.01
CA VAL A 95 -4.21 30.58 1.27
C VAL A 95 -3.36 31.84 1.02
N SER A 96 -3.76 32.95 1.64
CA SER A 96 -2.95 34.17 1.70
C SER A 96 -2.96 34.74 3.12
N ALA A 97 -1.87 35.43 3.49
CA ALA A 97 -1.73 36.09 4.78
C ALA A 97 -1.06 37.46 4.60
N ALA A 98 -1.70 38.53 5.09
CA ALA A 98 -1.18 39.90 5.03
C ALA A 98 -1.77 40.74 6.17
N ASN A 99 -0.94 41.56 6.84
CA ASN A 99 -1.36 42.45 7.93
C ASN A 99 -2.16 41.73 9.06
N GLY A 100 -1.81 40.48 9.35
CA GLY A 100 -2.51 39.62 10.31
C GLY A 100 -3.79 38.96 9.78
N LEU A 101 -4.37 39.44 8.68
CA LEU A 101 -5.51 38.79 8.04
C LEU A 101 -5.04 37.56 7.26
N VAL A 102 -5.64 36.42 7.58
CA VAL A 102 -5.48 35.14 6.89
C VAL A 102 -6.75 34.88 6.09
N ILE A 103 -6.63 34.58 4.79
CA ILE A 103 -7.76 34.23 3.93
C ILE A 103 -7.48 32.84 3.34
N TYR A 104 -8.44 31.93 3.48
CA TYR A 104 -8.45 30.64 2.80
C TYR A 104 -9.68 30.55 1.89
N GLN A 105 -9.47 30.33 0.59
CA GLN A 105 -10.53 30.17 -0.38
C GLN A 105 -10.67 28.69 -0.75
N ALA A 106 -11.83 28.10 -0.49
CA ALA A 106 -12.10 26.70 -0.75
C ALA A 106 -12.28 26.41 -2.25
N PRO A 107 -11.79 25.28 -2.78
CA PRO A 107 -11.99 24.90 -4.17
C PRO A 107 -13.47 24.64 -4.47
N LEU A 108 -13.90 25.04 -5.68
CA LEU A 108 -15.28 24.82 -6.16
C LEU A 108 -15.60 23.36 -6.52
N ALA A 109 -14.58 22.54 -6.78
CA ALA A 109 -14.74 21.20 -7.37
C ALA A 109 -14.18 20.04 -6.53
N LEU A 110 -13.55 20.31 -5.38
CA LEU A 110 -12.88 19.31 -4.54
C LEU A 110 -13.43 19.31 -3.11
N THR A 111 -13.36 18.18 -2.43
CA THR A 111 -13.62 18.02 -0.99
C THR A 111 -12.48 17.26 -0.33
N GLY A 112 -12.29 17.47 0.97
CA GLY A 112 -11.26 16.80 1.76
C GLY A 112 -10.69 17.69 2.85
N THR A 113 -9.62 17.23 3.48
CA THR A 113 -8.88 17.96 4.51
C THR A 113 -7.63 18.60 3.91
N ASP A 114 -7.54 19.91 4.03
CA ASP A 114 -6.40 20.72 3.60
C ASP A 114 -5.56 21.17 4.81
N GLN A 115 -4.27 21.44 4.60
CA GLN A 115 -3.36 21.91 5.64
C GLN A 115 -2.41 22.97 5.10
N PHE A 116 -2.14 24.00 5.90
CA PHE A 116 -1.15 25.03 5.62
C PHE A 116 -0.41 25.43 6.90
N LYS A 117 0.75 26.07 6.77
CA LYS A 117 1.51 26.62 7.90
C LYS A 117 1.73 28.12 7.73
N LEU A 118 1.46 28.84 8.81
CA LEU A 118 1.81 30.25 8.93
C LEU A 118 3.02 30.40 9.84
N GLU A 119 3.74 31.50 9.68
CA GLU A 119 4.84 31.89 10.56
C GLU A 119 4.62 33.32 11.05
N VAL A 120 4.61 33.48 12.38
CA VAL A 120 4.70 34.79 13.04
C VAL A 120 6.16 35.09 13.29
N ILE A 121 6.68 36.17 12.69
CA ILE A 121 8.07 36.62 12.85
C ILE A 121 8.09 37.77 13.87
N ASP A 122 8.98 37.67 14.85
CA ASP A 122 9.19 38.65 15.93
C ASP A 122 10.71 38.87 16.14
N GLY A 123 11.26 39.81 15.37
CA GLY A 123 12.71 40.06 15.32
C GLY A 123 13.48 38.88 14.72
N LEU A 124 14.30 38.21 15.54
CA LEU A 124 15.00 36.97 15.19
C LEU A 124 14.23 35.70 15.57
N SER A 125 13.03 35.85 16.15
CA SER A 125 12.18 34.76 16.62
C SER A 125 11.12 34.40 15.57
N ALA A 126 10.79 33.12 15.45
CA ALA A 126 9.72 32.65 14.56
C ALA A 126 8.83 31.63 15.30
N LEU A 127 7.52 31.74 15.12
CA LEU A 127 6.52 30.79 15.62
C LEU A 127 5.72 30.20 14.46
N SER A 128 5.84 28.89 14.24
CA SER A 128 4.99 28.15 13.29
C SER A 128 3.60 27.95 13.87
N LEU A 129 2.57 28.20 13.08
CA LEU A 129 1.17 27.91 13.37
C LEU A 129 0.64 26.93 12.32
N ASP A 130 0.33 25.71 12.75
CA ASP A 130 -0.14 24.63 11.88
C ASP A 130 -1.68 24.63 11.79
N TRP A 131 -2.23 24.78 10.59
CA TRP A 131 -3.66 24.89 10.32
C TRP A 131 -4.21 23.70 9.54
N MET A 132 -5.48 23.37 9.78
CA MET A 132 -6.23 22.30 9.14
C MET A 132 -7.63 22.80 8.76
N ILE A 133 -7.95 22.80 7.46
CA ILE A 133 -9.26 23.22 6.94
C ILE A 133 -10.00 22.01 6.38
N ARG A 134 -11.25 21.80 6.78
CA ARG A 134 -12.12 20.78 6.21
C ARG A 134 -13.07 21.39 5.17
N VAL A 135 -12.91 21.01 3.91
CA VAL A 135 -13.78 21.43 2.80
C VAL A 135 -14.86 20.36 2.56
N ASN A 136 -16.10 20.67 2.93
CA ASN A 136 -17.24 19.76 2.84
C ASN A 136 -18.19 20.12 1.68
N LYS A 137 -18.91 19.10 1.18
CA LYS A 137 -20.13 19.28 0.36
C LYS A 137 -21.19 20.08 1.16
N PRO A 138 -22.18 20.71 0.52
CA PRO A 138 -23.31 21.36 1.19
C PRO A 138 -24.07 20.47 2.20
N THR A 139 -24.09 19.15 1.96
CA THR A 139 -24.49 18.13 2.93
C THR A 139 -23.25 17.30 3.33
N PRO A 140 -22.69 17.45 4.54
CA PRO A 140 -21.51 16.70 4.96
C PRO A 140 -21.85 15.21 5.20
N ARG A 141 -20.90 14.32 4.92
CA ARG A 141 -21.02 12.87 5.18
C ARG A 141 -21.26 12.57 6.67
N PHE A 142 -20.46 13.20 7.52
CA PHE A 142 -20.49 13.00 8.96
C PHE A 142 -21.12 14.22 9.66
N SER A 143 -21.79 13.98 10.79
CA SER A 143 -22.22 15.02 11.72
C SER A 143 -22.10 14.54 13.17
N VAL A 144 -21.72 15.45 14.08
CA VAL A 144 -21.65 15.13 15.51
C VAL A 144 -23.05 15.13 16.12
N VAL A 145 -23.38 14.10 16.88
CA VAL A 145 -24.65 13.96 17.61
C VAL A 145 -24.37 14.04 19.11
N ALA A 146 -25.20 14.78 19.84
CA ALA A 146 -25.04 14.93 21.28
C ALA A 146 -25.29 13.62 22.04
N VAL A 147 -24.38 13.27 22.95
CA VAL A 147 -24.63 12.26 23.99
C VAL A 147 -25.55 12.88 25.03
N ASN A 148 -26.71 12.26 25.26
CA ASN A 148 -27.76 12.73 26.18
C ASN A 148 -27.42 12.51 27.67
N ASP A 149 -26.46 11.64 27.96
CA ASP A 149 -25.91 11.37 29.29
C ASP A 149 -24.77 12.36 29.62
N GLN A 150 -24.95 13.14 30.70
CA GLN A 150 -24.04 14.21 31.12
C GLN A 150 -22.70 13.73 31.72
N VAL A 151 -22.60 12.45 32.10
CA VAL A 151 -21.34 11.83 32.53
C VAL A 151 -20.62 11.30 31.30
N ALA A 152 -21.33 10.55 30.46
CA ALA A 152 -20.78 9.96 29.24
C ALA A 152 -20.29 11.01 28.22
N ALA A 153 -20.99 12.15 28.08
CA ALA A 153 -20.63 13.24 27.18
C ALA A 153 -19.26 13.87 27.45
N LYS A 154 -18.60 13.55 28.58
CA LYS A 154 -17.23 13.97 28.90
C LYS A 154 -16.15 13.01 28.42
N ALA A 155 -16.52 11.77 28.11
CA ALA A 155 -15.60 10.69 27.70
C ALA A 155 -15.95 10.06 26.34
N TRP A 156 -17.16 10.31 25.81
CA TRP A 156 -17.68 9.73 24.57
C TRP A 156 -18.33 10.80 23.69
N GLN A 157 -18.24 10.59 22.38
CA GLN A 157 -18.94 11.37 21.35
C GLN A 157 -19.70 10.45 20.39
N CYS A 158 -20.75 10.95 19.76
CA CYS A 158 -21.42 10.26 18.65
C CYS A 158 -21.19 10.97 17.32
N VAL A 159 -21.01 10.18 16.27
CA VAL A 159 -20.89 10.64 14.88
C VAL A 159 -21.90 9.90 14.01
N SER A 160 -22.87 10.61 13.45
CA SER A 160 -23.75 10.06 12.43
C SER A 160 -23.02 10.05 11.08
N ASP A 161 -23.04 8.93 10.37
CA ASP A 161 -22.59 8.81 8.98
C ASP A 161 -23.82 8.72 8.08
N ALA A 162 -24.30 9.88 7.62
CA ALA A 162 -25.47 9.98 6.76
C ALA A 162 -25.26 9.34 5.37
N GLU A 163 -24.04 8.91 5.07
CA GLU A 163 -23.60 8.46 3.76
C GLU A 163 -23.23 6.96 3.74
N THR A 164 -23.37 6.18 4.82
CA THR A 164 -23.20 4.70 4.79
C THR A 164 -24.32 3.93 5.49
N HIS A 165 -24.59 2.70 5.01
CA HIS A 165 -25.46 1.67 5.62
C HIS A 165 -26.75 2.19 6.31
N GLN A 166 -27.60 2.91 5.57
CA GLN A 166 -28.87 3.50 6.08
C GLN A 166 -28.73 4.59 7.16
N GLY A 167 -27.59 5.25 7.29
CA GLY A 167 -27.39 6.35 8.25
C GLY A 167 -26.97 5.86 9.64
N VAL A 168 -25.95 4.99 9.69
CA VAL A 168 -25.42 4.47 10.96
C VAL A 168 -24.92 5.59 11.86
N THR A 169 -25.01 5.37 13.17
CA THR A 169 -24.42 6.26 14.17
C THR A 169 -23.33 5.51 14.91
N TRP A 170 -22.16 6.14 14.97
CA TRP A 170 -20.97 5.66 15.65
C TRP A 170 -20.86 6.30 17.03
N LEU A 171 -20.35 5.54 18.00
CA LEU A 171 -20.02 6.02 19.33
C LEU A 171 -18.53 5.73 19.57
N THR A 172 -17.76 6.78 19.84
CA THR A 172 -16.30 6.68 20.00
C THR A 172 -15.84 7.37 21.27
N ALA A 173 -14.89 6.77 21.98
CA ALA A 173 -14.24 7.42 23.10
C ALA A 173 -13.50 8.69 22.65
N ILE A 174 -13.50 9.71 23.50
CA ILE A 174 -12.71 10.93 23.34
C ILE A 174 -11.24 10.65 23.69
N HIS A 175 -10.97 9.62 24.50
CA HIS A 175 -9.61 9.17 24.85
C HIS A 175 -9.48 7.63 24.70
N PRO A 176 -9.49 7.05 23.49
CA PRO A 176 -9.55 5.58 23.30
C PRO A 176 -8.31 4.84 23.79
N ASN A 177 -7.20 5.54 24.07
CA ASN A 177 -6.01 4.96 24.72
C ASN A 177 -6.12 4.87 26.26
N THR A 178 -7.13 5.50 26.88
CA THR A 178 -7.52 5.29 28.29
C THR A 178 -8.83 4.52 28.43
N GLU A 179 -9.70 4.52 27.40
CA GLU A 179 -10.95 3.75 27.39
C GLU A 179 -10.75 2.33 26.85
N THR A 180 -10.34 1.40 27.72
CA THR A 180 -10.10 0.00 27.37
C THR A 180 -11.06 -0.95 28.08
N PHE A 181 -11.52 -1.99 27.37
CA PHE A 181 -12.48 -2.95 27.89
C PHE A 181 -11.99 -4.39 27.67
N SER A 182 -12.42 -5.32 28.52
CA SER A 182 -12.23 -6.75 28.30
C SER A 182 -13.32 -7.35 27.38
N TRP A 183 -12.99 -8.45 26.72
CA TRP A 183 -13.86 -9.08 25.72
C TRP A 183 -15.17 -9.63 26.31
N GLN A 184 -16.32 -9.18 25.80
CA GLN A 184 -17.67 -9.66 26.12
C GLN A 184 -18.01 -9.65 27.62
N ASN A 185 -17.86 -10.80 28.30
CA ASN A 185 -18.06 -11.00 29.73
C ASN A 185 -16.82 -11.61 30.41
N TRP A 186 -15.66 -11.60 29.75
CA TRP A 186 -14.41 -12.12 30.30
C TRP A 186 -13.85 -11.16 31.36
N GLU A 187 -13.76 -11.61 32.60
CA GLU A 187 -13.17 -10.80 33.68
C GLU A 187 -11.64 -10.78 33.60
N ALA A 188 -11.05 -9.59 33.70
CA ALA A 188 -9.60 -9.37 33.61
C ALA A 188 -8.89 -9.57 34.97
N THR A 189 -9.18 -10.67 35.66
CA THR A 189 -8.68 -10.98 37.02
C THR A 189 -7.25 -11.54 37.02
N LEU A 190 -6.31 -10.80 36.43
CA LEU A 190 -4.87 -11.06 36.50
C LEU A 190 -4.09 -9.80 36.95
N PRO A 191 -3.20 -9.88 37.95
CA PRO A 191 -2.38 -8.74 38.36
C PRO A 191 -1.52 -8.21 37.20
N GLY A 192 -1.62 -6.91 36.92
CA GLY A 192 -0.78 -6.20 35.95
C GLY A 192 -1.45 -5.84 34.60
N PHE A 193 -2.66 -6.33 34.31
CA PHE A 193 -3.41 -5.99 33.08
C PHE A 193 -4.88 -5.63 33.36
N ALA A 194 -5.09 -4.66 34.26
CA ALA A 194 -6.42 -4.09 34.46
C ALA A 194 -6.92 -3.41 33.16
N ALA A 195 -8.22 -3.55 32.87
CA ALA A 195 -8.89 -2.72 31.89
C ALA A 195 -9.23 -1.38 32.55
N ASP A 196 -8.62 -0.30 32.09
CA ASP A 196 -8.93 1.06 32.53
C ASP A 196 -10.15 1.57 31.75
N CYS A 197 -11.18 2.08 32.44
CA CYS A 197 -12.35 2.66 31.81
C CYS A 197 -12.92 3.82 32.65
N SER A 198 -13.02 5.02 32.06
CA SER A 198 -13.26 6.29 32.75
C SER A 198 -14.71 6.48 33.26
N LEU A 199 -15.62 5.58 32.90
CA LEU A 199 -17.03 5.53 33.34
C LEU A 199 -17.22 5.16 34.83
N SER A 200 -16.24 5.52 35.68
CA SER A 200 -16.30 5.42 37.13
C SER A 200 -17.50 6.18 37.69
N GLY A 201 -18.22 5.55 38.64
CA GLY A 201 -19.55 5.99 39.07
C GLY A 201 -20.68 5.32 38.26
N ALA A 202 -20.70 5.46 36.95
CA ALA A 202 -21.75 4.91 36.07
C ALA A 202 -21.71 3.36 35.97
N LEU A 203 -20.51 2.78 35.84
CA LEU A 203 -20.27 1.33 35.88
C LEU A 203 -19.76 0.86 37.25
N SER A 204 -19.96 1.65 38.32
CA SER A 204 -19.45 1.35 39.66
C SER A 204 -19.97 0.00 40.17
N GLY A 205 -19.04 -0.89 40.55
CA GLY A 205 -19.36 -2.26 40.99
C GLY A 205 -19.59 -3.28 39.87
N LYS A 206 -19.40 -2.91 38.59
CA LYS A 206 -19.39 -3.83 37.44
C LYS A 206 -17.99 -3.89 36.81
N ALA A 207 -17.66 -4.99 36.12
CA ALA A 207 -16.41 -5.11 35.38
C ALA A 207 -16.41 -4.28 34.08
N CYS A 208 -15.28 -3.66 33.72
CA CYS A 208 -15.06 -2.94 32.44
C CYS A 208 -15.03 -3.92 31.25
N THR A 209 -16.17 -4.49 30.87
CA THR A 209 -16.30 -5.43 29.73
C THR A 209 -17.12 -4.81 28.59
N THR A 210 -16.95 -5.29 27.35
CA THR A 210 -17.71 -4.75 26.21
C THR A 210 -19.22 -4.91 26.34
N ASN A 211 -19.71 -5.99 26.98
CA ASN A 211 -21.15 -6.18 27.18
C ASN A 211 -21.71 -5.17 28.18
N ASN A 212 -21.03 -4.95 29.31
CA ASN A 212 -21.49 -3.97 30.32
C ASN A 212 -21.55 -2.54 29.76
N LEU A 213 -20.64 -2.17 28.85
CA LEU A 213 -20.69 -0.91 28.12
C LEU A 213 -21.89 -0.84 27.15
N ILE A 214 -22.12 -1.88 26.36
CA ILE A 214 -23.22 -1.97 25.40
C ILE A 214 -24.59 -1.90 26.11
N ASP A 215 -24.77 -2.68 27.17
CA ASP A 215 -26.01 -2.71 27.94
C ASP A 215 -26.30 -1.34 28.56
N TYR A 216 -25.27 -0.66 29.06
CA TYR A 216 -25.41 0.69 29.63
C TYR A 216 -25.72 1.75 28.56
N ALA A 217 -25.01 1.77 27.44
CA ALA A 217 -25.26 2.69 26.33
C ALA A 217 -26.68 2.53 25.76
N ASN A 218 -27.19 1.30 25.69
CA ASN A 218 -28.57 1.00 25.28
C ASN A 218 -29.59 1.42 26.34
N GLN A 219 -29.32 1.19 27.63
CA GLN A 219 -30.21 1.59 28.72
C GLN A 219 -30.36 3.11 28.83
N GLN A 220 -29.27 3.86 28.68
CA GLN A 220 -29.28 5.32 28.68
C GLN A 220 -29.68 5.94 27.32
N GLN A 221 -30.04 5.10 26.35
CA GLN A 221 -30.42 5.48 24.99
C GLN A 221 -29.42 6.42 24.32
N TRP A 222 -28.11 6.16 24.46
CA TRP A 222 -27.07 7.11 24.08
C TRP A 222 -27.26 7.61 22.64
N CYS A 223 -27.31 8.93 22.49
CA CYS A 223 -27.50 9.64 21.21
C CYS A 223 -28.84 9.31 20.52
N GLY A 224 -29.86 8.93 21.29
CA GLY A 224 -31.19 8.54 20.81
C GLY A 224 -31.26 7.11 20.24
N LYS A 225 -30.30 6.25 20.58
CA LYS A 225 -30.15 4.89 20.03
C LYS A 225 -30.25 3.82 21.12
N THR A 226 -30.82 2.66 20.77
CA THR A 226 -31.10 1.55 21.70
C THR A 226 -30.62 0.19 21.17
N ASP A 227 -29.82 0.20 20.11
CA ASP A 227 -29.36 -0.96 19.34
C ASP A 227 -27.82 -1.00 19.20
N TRP A 228 -27.11 -0.32 20.10
CA TRP A 228 -25.65 -0.29 20.17
C TRP A 228 -25.06 -1.69 20.22
N ARG A 229 -24.00 -1.90 19.44
CA ARG A 229 -23.28 -3.17 19.27
C ARG A 229 -21.82 -2.91 18.92
N LEU A 230 -20.97 -3.93 19.10
CA LEU A 230 -19.65 -3.94 18.45
C LEU A 230 -19.82 -3.91 16.91
N PRO A 231 -18.93 -3.22 16.18
CA PRO A 231 -18.95 -3.17 14.72
C PRO A 231 -18.33 -4.43 14.09
N TYR A 232 -18.78 -4.77 12.89
CA TYR A 232 -18.18 -5.80 12.04
C TYR A 232 -16.91 -5.27 11.35
N ALA A 233 -16.06 -6.17 10.83
CA ALA A 233 -14.82 -5.76 10.16
C ALA A 233 -15.08 -4.82 8.97
N TYR A 234 -16.13 -5.10 8.19
CA TYR A 234 -16.52 -4.28 7.04
C TYR A 234 -17.07 -2.90 7.43
N GLU A 235 -17.65 -2.74 8.62
CA GLU A 235 -18.13 -1.43 9.08
C GLU A 235 -16.93 -0.54 9.45
N MET A 236 -15.94 -1.11 10.15
CA MET A 236 -14.67 -0.42 10.47
C MET A 236 -13.87 -0.04 9.22
N GLN A 237 -13.86 -0.89 8.17
CA GLN A 237 -13.25 -0.56 6.88
C GLN A 237 -13.88 0.66 6.18
N ASN A 238 -15.16 0.97 6.45
CA ASN A 238 -15.89 2.09 5.85
C ASN A 238 -15.65 3.44 6.56
N LEU A 239 -15.11 3.45 7.78
CA LEU A 239 -14.74 4.69 8.47
C LEU A 239 -13.51 5.37 7.85
N THR A 240 -12.59 4.62 7.24
CA THR A 240 -11.39 5.20 6.64
C THR A 240 -11.72 6.03 5.41
N SER A 241 -11.10 7.20 5.27
CA SER A 241 -11.23 8.08 4.10
C SER A 241 -10.01 7.95 3.20
N GLU A 242 -10.24 7.75 1.90
CA GLU A 242 -9.19 7.82 0.88
C GLU A 242 -8.81 9.28 0.57
N GLN A 243 -9.68 10.24 0.90
CA GLN A 243 -9.47 11.68 0.69
C GLN A 243 -8.81 12.37 1.90
N ASP A 244 -8.82 11.74 3.09
CA ASP A 244 -8.26 12.26 4.34
C ASP A 244 -7.15 11.35 4.88
N PHE A 245 -6.15 11.14 4.04
CA PHE A 245 -4.93 10.40 4.38
C PHE A 245 -4.24 10.97 5.63
N ALA A 246 -3.58 10.13 6.43
CA ALA A 246 -2.67 10.61 7.46
C ALA A 246 -1.39 11.17 6.80
N LEU A 247 -1.44 12.48 6.48
CA LEU A 247 -0.40 13.21 5.75
C LEU A 247 0.98 13.25 6.44
N ASP A 248 1.12 12.78 7.69
CA ASP A 248 2.42 12.62 8.37
C ASP A 248 3.04 11.20 8.26
N ARG A 249 2.30 10.21 7.73
CA ARG A 249 2.71 8.79 7.74
C ARG A 249 2.31 7.97 6.51
N ASN A 250 1.71 8.60 5.50
CA ASN A 250 1.31 7.99 4.22
C ASN A 250 0.43 6.73 4.40
N GLN A 251 -0.56 6.81 5.30
CA GLN A 251 -1.47 5.72 5.67
C GLN A 251 -2.92 6.18 5.60
N ALA A 252 -3.84 5.27 5.25
CA ALA A 252 -5.27 5.53 5.30
C ALA A 252 -5.72 5.70 6.77
N ALA A 253 -6.39 6.81 7.06
CA ALA A 253 -6.89 7.13 8.39
C ALA A 253 -8.41 7.30 8.39
N ILE A 254 -9.01 7.37 9.58
CA ILE A 254 -10.36 7.89 9.74
C ILE A 254 -10.25 9.42 9.75
N ASP A 255 -11.26 10.08 9.18
CA ASP A 255 -11.45 11.53 9.15
C ASP A 255 -11.16 12.18 10.53
N PRO A 256 -10.03 12.90 10.69
CA PRO A 256 -9.60 13.42 11.98
C PRO A 256 -10.37 14.69 12.37
N PHE A 257 -11.32 15.17 11.57
CA PHE A 257 -12.24 16.23 11.98
C PHE A 257 -13.33 15.67 12.89
N PHE A 258 -13.98 14.57 12.48
CA PHE A 258 -15.09 13.94 13.22
C PHE A 258 -14.63 12.85 14.19
N PHE A 259 -13.48 12.22 13.93
CA PHE A 259 -12.90 11.17 14.78
C PHE A 259 -11.51 11.58 15.31
N PRO A 260 -11.38 12.76 15.98
CA PRO A 260 -10.10 13.42 16.27
C PRO A 260 -9.16 12.65 17.21
N HIS A 261 -9.61 11.56 17.81
CA HIS A 261 -8.89 10.77 18.80
C HIS A 261 -8.77 9.29 18.46
N VAL A 262 -9.43 8.82 17.38
CA VAL A 262 -9.41 7.41 16.96
C VAL A 262 -8.09 7.13 16.25
N GLY A 263 -7.21 6.38 16.90
CA GLY A 263 -5.83 6.15 16.45
C GLY A 263 -5.58 4.78 15.81
N PHE A 264 -4.31 4.38 15.85
CA PHE A 264 -3.79 3.17 15.20
C PHE A 264 -3.82 1.92 16.12
N GLU A 265 -4.29 2.07 17.35
CA GLU A 265 -4.50 1.00 18.34
C GLU A 265 -5.53 -0.06 17.89
N THR A 266 -5.75 -1.07 18.73
CA THR A 266 -6.62 -2.22 18.41
C THR A 266 -8.00 -2.08 19.03
N TYR A 267 -9.04 -2.20 18.21
CA TYR A 267 -10.44 -2.07 18.57
C TYR A 267 -11.14 -3.43 18.56
N TRP A 268 -12.02 -3.70 19.54
CA TRP A 268 -12.82 -4.93 19.54
C TRP A 268 -13.85 -4.97 18.40
N LEU A 269 -13.95 -6.11 17.71
CA LEU A 269 -14.93 -6.38 16.65
C LEU A 269 -16.07 -7.27 17.12
N LYS A 270 -17.20 -7.25 16.41
CA LYS A 270 -18.16 -8.35 16.45
C LYS A 270 -17.58 -9.58 15.72
N ASN A 271 -18.16 -10.76 15.93
CA ASN A 271 -17.67 -11.99 15.29
C ASN A 271 -18.36 -12.22 13.94
N ASP A 272 -17.63 -12.02 12.85
CA ASP A 272 -18.10 -12.12 11.47
C ASP A 272 -18.09 -13.57 10.94
N ALA A 273 -17.36 -14.49 11.59
CA ALA A 273 -17.09 -15.84 11.10
C ALA A 273 -17.61 -16.95 12.03
N SER A 274 -17.88 -18.13 11.46
CA SER A 274 -18.33 -19.36 12.14
C SER A 274 -17.28 -20.02 13.08
N ALA A 275 -16.24 -19.28 13.47
CA ALA A 275 -15.22 -19.70 14.41
C ALA A 275 -15.74 -19.65 15.87
N GLN A 276 -16.68 -20.54 16.20
CA GLN A 276 -16.80 -21.03 17.56
C GLN A 276 -15.51 -21.78 17.95
N GLN A 277 -15.26 -21.93 19.26
CA GLN A 277 -14.23 -22.83 19.82
C GLN A 277 -12.76 -22.46 19.54
N ALA A 278 -12.35 -21.29 20.04
CA ALA A 278 -10.98 -21.06 20.47
C ALA A 278 -10.97 -20.22 21.76
N ASP A 279 -10.78 -20.86 22.90
CA ASP A 279 -11.21 -20.32 24.21
C ASP A 279 -10.55 -19.00 24.60
N ASN A 280 -9.31 -18.74 24.13
CA ASN A 280 -8.51 -17.59 24.55
C ASN A 280 -8.32 -16.50 23.47
N ILE A 281 -8.95 -16.58 22.29
CA ILE A 281 -8.80 -15.56 21.22
C ILE A 281 -10.10 -14.88 20.78
N ALA A 282 -10.01 -13.62 20.37
CA ALA A 282 -11.10 -12.81 19.82
C ALA A 282 -10.55 -11.81 18.78
N TYR A 283 -11.41 -11.33 17.88
CA TYR A 283 -11.01 -10.49 16.76
C TYR A 283 -10.88 -9.01 17.14
N ARG A 284 -9.85 -8.36 16.59
CA ARG A 284 -9.63 -6.91 16.69
C ARG A 284 -9.34 -6.29 15.34
N TYR A 285 -9.76 -5.05 15.17
CA TYR A 285 -9.40 -4.21 14.03
C TYR A 285 -8.27 -3.25 14.43
N SER A 286 -7.39 -2.89 13.50
CA SER A 286 -6.47 -1.75 13.63
C SER A 286 -6.43 -0.94 12.34
N PHE A 287 -6.33 0.38 12.49
CA PHE A 287 -6.16 1.33 11.38
C PHE A 287 -4.68 1.51 10.98
N GLY A 288 -3.73 0.91 11.71
CA GLY A 288 -2.30 1.14 11.55
C GLY A 288 -1.64 0.39 10.37
N ALA A 289 -0.62 1.01 9.79
CA ALA A 289 0.41 0.41 8.94
C ALA A 289 -0.09 -0.43 7.74
N ASN A 290 -0.66 0.26 6.75
CA ASN A 290 -0.83 -0.22 5.36
C ASN A 290 -1.71 -1.45 5.09
N ARG A 291 -2.22 -2.16 6.11
CA ARG A 291 -3.17 -3.27 5.94
C ARG A 291 -4.29 -3.20 6.97
N LYS A 292 -5.51 -2.90 6.50
CA LYS A 292 -6.78 -2.97 7.26
C LYS A 292 -6.99 -4.41 7.74
N LYS A 293 -6.54 -4.75 8.95
CA LYS A 293 -6.53 -6.15 9.43
C LYS A 293 -7.48 -6.40 10.58
N SER A 294 -8.33 -7.41 10.39
CA SER A 294 -8.87 -8.19 11.49
C SER A 294 -7.80 -9.16 11.99
N LEU A 295 -7.48 -9.12 13.29
CA LEU A 295 -6.44 -9.91 13.94
C LEU A 295 -7.03 -10.76 15.06
N SER A 296 -6.79 -12.06 15.03
CA SER A 296 -7.04 -12.96 16.16
C SER A 296 -6.06 -12.66 17.29
N GLN A 297 -6.52 -12.02 18.37
CA GLN A 297 -5.70 -11.64 19.52
C GLN A 297 -6.22 -12.25 20.84
N ASN A 298 -5.33 -12.34 21.83
CA ASN A 298 -5.65 -12.94 23.13
C ASN A 298 -6.70 -12.11 23.89
N LYS A 299 -7.79 -12.75 24.33
CA LYS A 299 -8.90 -12.14 25.11
C LYS A 299 -8.43 -11.45 26.40
N ARG A 300 -7.29 -11.86 26.96
CA ARG A 300 -6.74 -11.37 28.23
C ARG A 300 -6.06 -10.00 28.15
N LYS A 301 -5.75 -9.49 26.95
CA LYS A 301 -5.31 -8.10 26.80
C LYS A 301 -6.54 -7.19 26.74
N PRO A 302 -6.57 -6.01 27.38
CA PRO A 302 -7.57 -4.99 27.06
C PRO A 302 -7.47 -4.54 25.59
N ALA A 303 -8.52 -3.86 25.10
CA ALA A 303 -8.54 -3.16 23.81
C ALA A 303 -9.54 -2.00 23.86
N SER A 304 -9.36 -1.03 22.97
CA SER A 304 -10.26 0.11 22.81
C SER A 304 -11.61 -0.31 22.22
N VAL A 305 -12.65 0.50 22.42
CA VAL A 305 -14.00 0.22 21.90
C VAL A 305 -14.55 1.38 21.09
N ILE A 306 -15.14 1.02 19.95
CA ILE A 306 -16.09 1.82 19.19
C ILE A 306 -17.38 1.00 19.16
N LEU A 307 -18.54 1.62 19.36
CA LEU A 307 -19.84 0.99 19.11
C LEU A 307 -20.49 1.61 17.87
N VAL A 308 -21.41 0.85 17.27
CA VAL A 308 -22.24 1.30 16.14
C VAL A 308 -23.70 0.97 16.42
N SER A 309 -24.60 1.83 15.92
CA SER A 309 -26.06 1.72 15.93
C SER A 309 -26.56 1.89 14.49
N GLY A 310 -27.62 1.16 14.13
CA GLY A 310 -28.20 1.12 12.80
C GLY A 310 -28.22 -0.27 12.19
N SER A 311 -29.08 -0.42 11.18
CA SER A 311 -29.40 -1.65 10.46
C SER A 311 -28.16 -2.48 10.13
N TYR A 312 -28.12 -3.70 10.67
CA TYR A 312 -27.08 -4.67 10.35
C TYR A 312 -27.32 -5.26 8.95
N ARG A 313 -26.24 -5.40 8.17
CA ARG A 313 -26.25 -6.08 6.87
C ARG A 313 -26.64 -7.55 7.05
N ASP A 314 -27.56 -8.04 6.23
CA ASP A 314 -27.83 -9.48 6.15
C ASP A 314 -26.56 -10.22 5.66
N PRO A 315 -25.98 -11.15 6.46
CA PRO A 315 -24.75 -11.86 6.11
C PRO A 315 -24.93 -12.88 4.98
N SER A 316 -26.16 -13.14 4.52
CA SER A 316 -26.44 -13.98 3.35
C SER A 316 -26.38 -13.21 2.02
N LEU A 317 -26.29 -11.88 2.04
CA LEU A 317 -26.26 -11.05 0.83
C LEU A 317 -24.81 -10.74 0.38
N PRO A 318 -24.48 -10.90 -0.92
CA PRO A 318 -23.21 -10.43 -1.51
C PRO A 318 -22.96 -8.92 -1.35
N ASN A 319 -21.78 -8.46 -1.77
CA ASN A 319 -21.36 -7.06 -1.63
C ASN A 319 -22.13 -6.12 -2.59
N GLN A 320 -23.36 -5.74 -2.23
CA GLN A 320 -24.12 -4.67 -2.88
C GLN A 320 -23.28 -3.38 -2.96
N GLN A 321 -23.26 -2.73 -4.13
CA GLN A 321 -22.61 -1.43 -4.25
C GLN A 321 -23.51 -0.33 -3.65
N ILE A 322 -23.22 0.08 -2.41
CA ILE A 322 -24.01 1.09 -1.68
C ILE A 322 -23.69 2.53 -2.17
N LYS A 323 -22.50 2.73 -2.74
CA LYS A 323 -22.16 3.87 -3.61
C LYS A 323 -21.53 3.31 -4.89
N PRO A 324 -22.26 3.23 -6.02
CA PRO A 324 -21.65 2.86 -7.29
C PRO A 324 -20.64 3.93 -7.72
N GLN A 325 -19.56 3.48 -8.35
CA GLN A 325 -18.58 4.33 -9.00
C GLN A 325 -19.20 5.03 -10.22
N ALA A 326 -18.60 6.12 -10.70
CA ALA A 326 -19.03 6.75 -11.95
C ALA A 326 -18.78 5.80 -13.14
N GLU A 327 -19.81 5.51 -13.92
CA GLU A 327 -19.84 4.48 -14.96
C GLU A 327 -18.72 4.60 -16.01
N GLU A 328 -18.35 5.84 -16.34
CA GLU A 328 -17.24 6.21 -17.24
C GLU A 328 -15.83 5.91 -16.70
N THR A 329 -15.71 5.58 -15.41
CA THR A 329 -14.46 5.17 -14.75
C THR A 329 -14.49 3.70 -14.31
N SER A 330 -15.63 3.03 -14.44
CA SER A 330 -15.89 1.69 -13.95
C SER A 330 -15.44 0.57 -14.88
N PHE A 331 -15.19 0.86 -16.16
CA PHE A 331 -14.73 -0.12 -17.14
C PHE A 331 -13.76 0.50 -18.14
N ILE A 332 -12.92 -0.33 -18.74
CA ILE A 332 -12.17 0.01 -19.95
C ILE A 332 -12.72 -0.84 -21.09
N ARG A 333 -13.21 -0.19 -22.15
CA ARG A 333 -13.60 -0.87 -23.38
C ARG A 333 -12.36 -1.36 -24.11
N LEU A 334 -12.43 -2.61 -24.56
CA LEU A 334 -11.39 -3.27 -25.32
C LEU A 334 -11.83 -3.51 -26.77
N ASP A 335 -10.86 -3.74 -27.64
CA ASP A 335 -11.08 -4.34 -28.96
C ASP A 335 -11.21 -5.87 -28.86
N ASN A 336 -11.45 -6.51 -30.00
CA ASN A 336 -11.59 -7.97 -30.08
C ASN A 336 -10.28 -8.74 -29.80
N ALA A 337 -9.13 -8.06 -29.74
CA ALA A 337 -7.83 -8.62 -29.34
C ALA A 337 -7.52 -8.38 -27.84
N GLY A 338 -8.41 -7.72 -27.10
CA GLY A 338 -8.26 -7.44 -25.67
C GLY A 338 -7.42 -6.21 -25.35
N GLN A 339 -7.07 -5.38 -26.34
CA GLN A 339 -6.35 -4.13 -26.15
C GLN A 339 -7.32 -2.97 -25.88
N PRO A 340 -6.95 -1.99 -25.05
CA PRO A 340 -7.86 -0.90 -24.69
C PRO A 340 -8.09 0.05 -25.87
N LEU A 341 -9.34 0.42 -26.13
CA LEU A 341 -9.63 1.48 -27.09
C LEU A 341 -9.00 2.80 -26.61
N ALA A 342 -8.54 3.64 -27.55
CA ALA A 342 -7.95 4.93 -27.21
C ALA A 342 -8.89 5.78 -26.32
N ARG A 343 -8.35 6.56 -25.37
CA ARG A 343 -9.15 7.23 -24.32
C ARG A 343 -10.32 8.06 -24.85
N ASN A 344 -10.19 8.69 -26.01
CA ASN A 344 -11.26 9.43 -26.69
C ASN A 344 -12.37 8.52 -27.25
N ARG A 345 -12.04 7.30 -27.72
CA ARG A 345 -12.98 6.29 -28.23
C ARG A 345 -13.77 5.57 -27.10
N GLN A 346 -13.45 5.81 -25.83
CA GLN A 346 -14.06 5.10 -24.70
C GLN A 346 -15.55 5.49 -24.48
N GLN A 347 -15.93 6.73 -24.79
CA GLN A 347 -17.29 7.24 -24.54
C GLN A 347 -18.28 7.07 -25.71
N ASP A 348 -17.78 6.70 -26.90
CA ASP A 348 -18.55 6.50 -28.13
C ASP A 348 -19.75 5.56 -27.93
N ASP A 349 -20.75 5.64 -28.79
CA ASP A 349 -21.75 4.58 -28.85
C ASP A 349 -21.13 3.26 -29.28
N TYR A 350 -21.64 2.16 -28.73
CA TYR A 350 -21.14 0.80 -28.95
C TYR A 350 -21.65 0.19 -30.28
N GLN A 351 -21.70 0.96 -31.36
CA GLN A 351 -22.25 0.50 -32.65
C GLN A 351 -21.21 -0.23 -33.52
N ASP A 352 -19.91 -0.05 -33.21
CA ASP A 352 -18.79 -0.49 -34.05
C ASP A 352 -18.41 -2.00 -33.91
N SER A 353 -19.08 -2.79 -33.06
CA SER A 353 -18.78 -4.23 -32.88
C SER A 353 -19.98 -5.04 -32.37
N PRO A 354 -20.21 -6.28 -32.87
CA PRO A 354 -21.22 -7.20 -32.34
C PRO A 354 -20.87 -7.78 -30.96
N TRP A 355 -19.60 -7.69 -30.55
CA TRP A 355 -19.11 -8.13 -29.24
C TRP A 355 -18.57 -6.93 -28.48
N ARG A 356 -18.99 -6.78 -27.22
CA ARG A 356 -18.61 -5.64 -26.38
C ARG A 356 -17.76 -6.13 -25.22
N CYS A 357 -16.47 -5.78 -25.31
CA CYS A 357 -15.43 -6.21 -24.40
C CYS A 357 -15.16 -5.14 -23.33
N LEU A 358 -15.27 -5.50 -22.05
CA LEU A 358 -14.93 -4.64 -20.91
C LEU A 358 -13.89 -5.31 -20.00
N ASP A 359 -12.84 -4.60 -19.63
CA ASP A 359 -12.05 -4.86 -18.41
C ASP A 359 -12.73 -4.14 -17.23
N ASP A 360 -12.90 -4.82 -16.10
CA ASP A 360 -13.70 -4.35 -14.96
C ASP A 360 -12.85 -3.56 -13.96
N MET A 361 -13.00 -2.23 -13.99
CA MET A 361 -12.27 -1.30 -13.13
C MET A 361 -12.94 -1.05 -11.77
N ARG A 362 -14.01 -1.78 -11.41
CA ARG A 362 -14.72 -1.57 -10.14
C ARG A 362 -14.08 -2.34 -8.98
N GLY A 363 -13.04 -1.75 -8.40
CA GLY A 363 -12.36 -2.25 -7.21
C GLY A 363 -12.16 -1.13 -6.19
N LEU A 364 -12.75 -1.26 -5.01
CA LEU A 364 -12.41 -0.42 -3.84
C LEU A 364 -10.99 -0.77 -3.34
N VAL A 365 -10.29 0.21 -2.78
CA VAL A 365 -8.85 0.14 -2.52
C VAL A 365 -8.42 -1.15 -1.80
N ARG A 366 -7.56 -1.91 -2.49
CA ARG A 366 -6.70 -3.01 -2.03
C ARG A 366 -7.37 -4.27 -1.48
N ASP A 367 -8.61 -4.18 -0.99
CA ASP A 367 -9.37 -5.34 -0.49
C ASP A 367 -10.25 -5.98 -1.59
N ASN A 368 -10.57 -5.27 -2.68
CA ASN A 368 -11.39 -5.78 -3.80
C ASN A 368 -10.55 -6.21 -5.02
N LEU A 369 -9.97 -7.41 -4.94
CA LEU A 369 -9.72 -8.25 -6.12
C LEU A 369 -10.71 -9.42 -6.07
N TYR A 370 -11.24 -9.85 -7.22
CA TYR A 370 -12.29 -10.88 -7.25
C TYR A 370 -11.75 -12.21 -6.68
N LEU A 371 -12.11 -12.54 -5.43
CA LEU A 371 -11.67 -13.73 -4.68
C LEU A 371 -12.33 -15.04 -5.14
N ARG A 372 -12.36 -15.27 -6.45
CA ARG A 372 -12.80 -16.56 -7.01
C ARG A 372 -11.84 -17.65 -6.53
N ASP A 373 -12.37 -18.70 -5.92
CA ASP A 373 -11.59 -19.77 -5.27
C ASP A 373 -10.61 -19.26 -4.19
N LYS A 374 -10.93 -18.12 -3.55
CA LYS A 374 -10.04 -17.32 -2.66
C LYS A 374 -8.80 -16.72 -3.37
N ARG A 375 -8.77 -16.69 -4.70
CA ARG A 375 -7.64 -16.19 -5.48
C ARG A 375 -7.95 -14.85 -6.13
N PHE A 376 -6.98 -13.93 -6.09
CA PHE A 376 -7.08 -12.64 -6.76
C PHE A 376 -7.24 -12.80 -8.28
N SER A 377 -8.19 -12.09 -8.86
CA SER A 377 -8.49 -12.14 -10.30
C SER A 377 -8.82 -10.76 -10.84
N TYR A 378 -8.34 -10.43 -12.04
CA TYR A 378 -8.96 -9.40 -12.89
C TYR A 378 -10.20 -9.98 -13.55
N VAL A 379 -11.26 -9.19 -13.68
CA VAL A 379 -12.53 -9.62 -14.28
C VAL A 379 -12.80 -8.87 -15.58
N TYR A 380 -13.43 -9.59 -16.50
CA TYR A 380 -13.83 -9.08 -17.79
C TYR A 380 -15.29 -9.44 -18.06
N TRP A 381 -15.99 -8.56 -18.76
CA TRP A 381 -17.35 -8.80 -19.25
C TRP A 381 -17.39 -8.78 -20.77
N LEU A 382 -18.11 -9.76 -21.33
CA LEU A 382 -18.45 -9.85 -22.74
C LEU A 382 -19.96 -9.76 -22.85
N ILE A 383 -20.44 -8.65 -23.43
CA ILE A 383 -21.85 -8.44 -23.72
C ILE A 383 -22.09 -8.74 -25.22
N PRO A 384 -22.98 -9.70 -25.55
CA PRO A 384 -23.48 -9.94 -26.91
C PRO A 384 -24.41 -8.81 -27.40
N ASN A 385 -25.08 -9.01 -28.54
CA ASN A 385 -26.22 -8.15 -28.87
C ASN A 385 -27.37 -8.39 -27.87
N SER A 386 -28.12 -7.33 -27.54
CA SER A 386 -29.13 -7.37 -26.48
C SER A 386 -30.40 -8.16 -26.84
N SER A 387 -30.48 -8.64 -28.08
CA SER A 387 -31.40 -9.64 -28.62
C SER A 387 -31.07 -11.09 -28.27
N ASP A 388 -29.80 -11.39 -27.96
CA ASP A 388 -29.29 -12.75 -28.12
C ASP A 388 -29.68 -13.66 -26.95
N ALA A 389 -30.47 -14.70 -27.24
CA ALA A 389 -31.01 -15.62 -26.24
C ALA A 389 -30.71 -17.08 -26.59
N THR A 390 -30.04 -17.79 -25.69
CA THR A 390 -29.78 -19.23 -25.77
C THR A 390 -30.77 -20.02 -24.91
N SER A 391 -30.91 -21.31 -25.20
CA SER A 391 -31.72 -22.24 -24.40
C SER A 391 -30.88 -23.39 -23.83
N THR A 392 -31.45 -24.03 -22.82
CA THR A 392 -30.93 -25.29 -22.25
C THR A 392 -31.06 -26.48 -23.19
N LEU A 393 -31.89 -26.40 -24.24
CA LEU A 393 -31.97 -27.38 -25.33
C LEU A 393 -32.26 -26.72 -26.68
N ARG A 394 -31.23 -26.75 -27.56
CA ARG A 394 -31.31 -26.71 -29.03
C ARG A 394 -32.01 -25.54 -29.73
N ASN A 395 -32.64 -24.59 -29.05
CA ASN A 395 -33.35 -23.48 -29.69
C ASN A 395 -32.62 -22.15 -29.47
N TYR A 396 -32.26 -21.47 -30.56
CA TYR A 396 -31.55 -20.19 -30.58
C TYR A 396 -32.06 -19.33 -31.73
N VAL A 397 -32.16 -18.03 -31.52
CA VAL A 397 -32.40 -17.02 -32.56
C VAL A 397 -31.53 -15.80 -32.25
N SER A 398 -30.74 -15.36 -33.21
CA SER A 398 -30.08 -14.06 -33.19
C SER A 398 -29.79 -13.57 -34.60
N ASP A 399 -29.41 -12.30 -34.70
CA ASP A 399 -29.08 -11.65 -35.96
C ASP A 399 -27.57 -11.81 -36.29
N SER A 400 -27.30 -12.73 -37.22
CA SER A 400 -26.20 -12.76 -38.21
C SER A 400 -24.72 -12.61 -37.81
N SER A 401 -24.33 -12.27 -36.56
CA SER A 401 -22.93 -11.95 -36.22
C SER A 401 -22.10 -13.08 -35.58
N VAL A 402 -22.70 -14.24 -35.24
CA VAL A 402 -21.99 -15.39 -34.65
C VAL A 402 -21.72 -16.47 -35.71
N SER A 403 -20.77 -16.18 -36.61
CA SER A 403 -20.44 -17.02 -37.76
C SER A 403 -19.72 -18.32 -37.36
N ASN A 404 -20.47 -19.33 -36.87
CA ASN A 404 -20.30 -20.78 -37.13
C ASN A 404 -21.24 -21.72 -36.32
N CYS A 405 -22.30 -21.26 -35.66
CA CYS A 405 -23.41 -22.17 -35.27
C CYS A 405 -24.28 -22.41 -36.52
N ALA A 406 -24.00 -23.49 -37.25
CA ALA A 406 -24.47 -23.70 -38.62
C ALA A 406 -25.94 -24.16 -38.72
N GLN A 407 -26.85 -23.19 -38.84
CA GLN A 407 -28.28 -23.28 -39.23
C GLN A 407 -29.24 -24.19 -38.42
N THR A 408 -28.75 -25.11 -37.60
CA THR A 408 -29.58 -25.90 -36.67
C THR A 408 -28.87 -26.07 -35.32
N GLU A 409 -29.58 -25.66 -34.26
CA GLU A 409 -29.41 -26.13 -32.88
C GLU A 409 -28.13 -25.72 -32.10
N CYS A 410 -28.22 -24.62 -31.32
CA CYS A 410 -27.11 -24.07 -30.52
C CYS A 410 -27.52 -23.97 -29.02
N SER A 411 -26.87 -24.72 -28.11
CA SER A 411 -27.09 -24.64 -26.64
C SER A 411 -26.15 -23.63 -25.95
N ILE A 412 -26.33 -23.41 -24.64
CA ILE A 412 -25.41 -22.64 -23.79
C ILE A 412 -23.96 -23.12 -23.96
N GLU A 413 -23.74 -24.43 -23.86
CA GLU A 413 -22.41 -25.06 -23.94
C GLU A 413 -21.81 -24.93 -25.34
N ALA A 414 -22.64 -25.06 -26.39
CA ALA A 414 -22.19 -24.87 -27.77
C ALA A 414 -21.79 -23.41 -28.03
N ALA A 415 -22.58 -22.45 -27.55
CA ALA A 415 -22.28 -21.03 -27.65
C ALA A 415 -20.97 -20.68 -26.92
N LEU A 416 -20.78 -21.16 -25.68
CA LEU A 416 -19.52 -20.99 -24.93
C LEU A 416 -18.31 -21.60 -25.66
N GLN A 417 -18.46 -22.77 -26.29
CA GLN A 417 -17.40 -23.37 -27.10
C GLN A 417 -17.04 -22.53 -28.34
N VAL A 418 -18.03 -21.99 -29.06
CA VAL A 418 -17.78 -21.14 -30.23
C VAL A 418 -17.09 -19.83 -29.82
N ILE A 419 -17.60 -19.17 -28.77
CA ILE A 419 -17.05 -17.91 -28.26
C ILE A 419 -15.59 -18.10 -27.82
N ASN A 420 -15.30 -19.13 -27.01
CA ASN A 420 -13.94 -19.40 -26.54
C ASN A 420 -12.97 -19.84 -27.63
N ARG A 421 -13.43 -20.57 -28.65
CA ARG A 421 -12.62 -20.88 -29.84
C ARG A 421 -12.29 -19.63 -30.67
N SER A 422 -13.23 -18.69 -30.76
CA SER A 422 -13.06 -17.43 -31.51
C SER A 422 -12.21 -16.37 -30.80
N LYS A 423 -11.85 -16.61 -29.52
CA LYS A 423 -11.00 -15.74 -28.69
C LYS A 423 -11.47 -14.28 -28.57
N GLN A 424 -12.78 -14.05 -28.40
CA GLN A 424 -13.32 -12.69 -28.25
C GLN A 424 -12.63 -11.94 -27.11
N CYS A 425 -12.32 -10.66 -27.34
CA CYS A 425 -11.54 -9.81 -26.43
C CYS A 425 -10.14 -10.36 -26.09
N GLY A 426 -9.54 -11.16 -26.99
CA GLY A 426 -8.30 -11.91 -26.72
C GLY A 426 -8.44 -13.09 -25.75
N ARG A 427 -9.65 -13.40 -25.27
CA ARG A 427 -9.91 -14.35 -24.16
C ARG A 427 -10.62 -15.63 -24.61
N SER A 428 -10.28 -16.76 -23.96
CA SER A 428 -10.85 -18.09 -24.24
C SER A 428 -11.34 -18.82 -22.98
N ASP A 429 -11.64 -18.07 -21.92
CA ASP A 429 -12.10 -18.53 -20.61
C ASP A 429 -13.51 -18.01 -20.24
N TRP A 430 -14.29 -17.57 -21.23
CA TRP A 430 -15.65 -17.08 -21.07
C TRP A 430 -16.61 -18.15 -20.54
N ARG A 431 -17.45 -17.74 -19.59
CA ARG A 431 -18.43 -18.56 -18.88
C ARG A 431 -19.62 -17.70 -18.42
N LEU A 432 -20.65 -18.36 -17.91
CA LEU A 432 -21.70 -17.67 -17.16
C LEU A 432 -21.14 -17.11 -15.82
N PRO A 433 -21.61 -15.95 -15.35
CA PRO A 433 -21.38 -15.47 -14.00
C PRO A 433 -22.17 -16.29 -12.97
N THR A 434 -21.67 -16.40 -11.74
CA THR A 434 -22.48 -16.86 -10.61
C THR A 434 -23.49 -15.80 -10.20
N ALA A 435 -24.44 -16.17 -9.33
CA ALA A 435 -25.34 -15.23 -8.67
C ALA A 435 -24.57 -14.09 -7.96
N ASP A 436 -23.49 -14.43 -7.25
CA ASP A 436 -22.67 -13.47 -6.49
C ASP A 436 -21.90 -12.51 -7.41
N GLU A 437 -21.35 -13.02 -8.52
CA GLU A 437 -20.64 -12.23 -9.52
C GLU A 437 -21.58 -11.26 -10.26
N LEU A 438 -22.82 -11.68 -10.53
CA LEU A 438 -23.84 -10.82 -11.12
C LEU A 438 -24.40 -9.82 -10.10
N ALA A 439 -24.52 -10.20 -8.82
CA ALA A 439 -24.96 -9.31 -7.74
C ALA A 439 -24.02 -8.10 -7.54
N LEU A 440 -22.72 -8.24 -7.83
CA LEU A 440 -21.76 -7.12 -7.87
C LEU A 440 -22.10 -6.08 -8.95
N LEU A 441 -22.98 -6.39 -9.91
CA LEU A 441 -23.53 -5.42 -10.86
C LEU A 441 -24.79 -4.71 -10.34
N MET A 442 -25.28 -4.99 -9.13
CA MET A 442 -26.64 -4.59 -8.71
C MET A 442 -26.69 -3.74 -7.43
N HIS A 443 -27.78 -2.99 -7.31
CA HIS A 443 -28.08 -2.13 -6.16
C HIS A 443 -29.57 -2.25 -5.80
N GLN A 444 -29.87 -2.62 -4.55
CA GLN A 444 -31.24 -2.62 -4.03
C GLN A 444 -31.75 -1.18 -3.89
N GLN A 445 -32.97 -0.91 -4.37
CA GLN A 445 -33.59 0.42 -4.23
C GLN A 445 -33.78 0.80 -2.75
N VAL A 446 -33.62 2.10 -2.45
CA VAL A 446 -33.56 2.68 -1.09
C VAL A 446 -34.76 2.32 -0.19
N SER A 447 -35.92 2.01 -0.77
CA SER A 447 -37.13 1.55 -0.08
C SER A 447 -37.11 0.07 0.35
N GLY A 448 -35.99 -0.65 0.20
CA GLY A 448 -35.91 -2.11 0.40
C GLY A 448 -36.57 -2.91 -0.73
N GLY A 449 -36.73 -2.28 -1.91
CA GLY A 449 -37.41 -2.85 -3.08
C GLY A 449 -36.53 -3.75 -3.94
N GLU A 450 -36.77 -3.72 -5.25
CA GLU A 450 -36.02 -4.52 -6.22
C GLU A 450 -34.54 -4.12 -6.33
N TYR A 451 -33.72 -5.08 -6.73
CA TYR A 451 -32.33 -4.89 -7.14
C TYR A 451 -32.31 -4.40 -8.60
N LYS A 452 -31.77 -3.21 -8.82
CA LYS A 452 -31.55 -2.63 -10.15
C LYS A 452 -30.10 -2.85 -10.59
N LEU A 453 -29.93 -3.19 -11.86
CA LEU A 453 -28.63 -3.27 -12.53
C LEU A 453 -28.01 -1.88 -12.64
N LEU A 454 -26.80 -1.75 -12.12
CA LEU A 454 -25.90 -0.62 -12.26
C LEU A 454 -25.20 -0.68 -13.62
N TYR A 455 -24.61 0.44 -14.06
CA TYR A 455 -23.78 0.48 -15.26
C TYR A 455 -24.48 0.04 -16.55
N SER A 456 -25.74 0.45 -16.70
CA SER A 456 -26.58 0.04 -17.83
C SER A 456 -26.03 0.48 -19.18
N LYS A 457 -25.43 1.68 -19.33
CA LYS A 457 -24.88 2.13 -20.63
C LYS A 457 -23.70 1.25 -21.04
N SER A 458 -22.78 0.97 -20.12
CA SER A 458 -21.62 0.10 -20.35
C SER A 458 -22.03 -1.34 -20.65
N LEU A 459 -23.07 -1.84 -20.00
CA LEU A 459 -23.61 -3.20 -20.21
C LEU A 459 -24.60 -3.33 -21.39
N ASN A 460 -24.62 -2.40 -22.36
CA ASN A 460 -25.55 -2.40 -23.51
C ASN A 460 -27.05 -2.31 -23.13
N SER A 461 -27.40 -1.41 -22.23
CA SER A 461 -28.76 -1.13 -21.72
C SER A 461 -29.65 -2.38 -21.65
N PRO A 462 -29.29 -3.41 -20.84
CA PRO A 462 -29.81 -4.76 -20.96
C PRO A 462 -31.33 -4.85 -21.09
N VAL A 463 -31.77 -5.43 -22.21
CA VAL A 463 -33.19 -5.60 -22.55
C VAL A 463 -33.85 -6.50 -21.50
N ALA A 464 -35.02 -6.08 -21.01
CA ALA A 464 -35.73 -6.75 -19.93
C ALA A 464 -35.95 -8.26 -20.18
N GLY A 465 -35.85 -9.06 -19.11
CA GLY A 465 -36.15 -10.49 -19.12
C GLY A 465 -35.10 -11.33 -18.39
N ASP A 466 -35.18 -12.64 -18.61
CA ASP A 466 -34.31 -13.62 -17.97
C ASP A 466 -32.91 -13.65 -18.61
N TYR A 467 -31.88 -13.77 -17.78
CA TYR A 467 -30.46 -13.95 -18.15
C TYR A 467 -29.88 -15.19 -17.48
N TRP A 468 -28.99 -15.90 -18.18
CA TRP A 468 -28.34 -17.12 -17.66
C TRP A 468 -27.31 -16.83 -16.56
N VAL A 469 -27.36 -17.61 -15.48
CA VAL A 469 -26.37 -17.61 -14.38
C VAL A 469 -25.98 -19.03 -13.99
N ALA A 470 -24.73 -19.20 -13.56
CA ALA A 470 -24.22 -20.45 -13.00
C ALA A 470 -24.73 -20.63 -11.56
N THR A 471 -25.10 -21.85 -11.21
CA THR A 471 -25.43 -22.24 -9.82
C THR A 471 -24.21 -22.87 -9.13
N SER A 472 -24.35 -23.22 -7.85
CA SER A 472 -23.27 -23.82 -7.04
C SER A 472 -22.93 -25.27 -7.38
N THR A 473 -23.61 -25.89 -8.37
CA THR A 473 -23.17 -27.18 -8.95
C THR A 473 -22.60 -26.95 -10.34
N GLU A 474 -21.46 -27.58 -10.66
CA GLU A 474 -20.66 -27.34 -11.87
C GLU A 474 -21.39 -27.62 -13.20
N THR A 475 -22.59 -28.21 -13.16
CA THR A 475 -23.45 -28.53 -14.32
C THR A 475 -24.86 -27.92 -14.22
N GLY A 476 -25.11 -27.06 -13.23
CA GLY A 476 -26.42 -26.44 -12.98
C GLY A 476 -26.50 -24.99 -13.43
N HIS A 477 -27.43 -24.70 -14.35
CA HIS A 477 -27.78 -23.34 -14.77
C HIS A 477 -29.07 -22.88 -14.06
N GLY A 478 -29.20 -21.56 -13.86
CA GLY A 478 -30.44 -20.90 -13.44
C GLY A 478 -30.62 -19.58 -14.16
N THR A 479 -31.70 -18.84 -13.86
CA THR A 479 -31.97 -17.52 -14.45
C THR A 479 -32.13 -16.42 -13.42
N LEU A 480 -31.67 -15.21 -13.75
CA LEU A 480 -31.93 -13.98 -13.01
C LEU A 480 -32.60 -12.96 -13.94
N LYS A 481 -33.49 -12.11 -13.42
CA LYS A 481 -34.10 -11.04 -14.21
C LYS A 481 -33.22 -9.79 -14.22
N LEU A 482 -32.99 -9.25 -15.41
CA LEU A 482 -32.34 -7.95 -15.62
C LEU A 482 -33.26 -7.06 -16.48
N PRO A 483 -33.13 -5.73 -16.41
CA PRO A 483 -32.22 -4.96 -15.55
C PRO A 483 -32.73 -4.80 -14.11
N MET A 484 -33.83 -5.46 -13.71
CA MET A 484 -34.36 -5.43 -12.33
C MET A 484 -34.83 -6.83 -11.89
N THR A 485 -34.61 -7.16 -10.60
CA THR A 485 -35.07 -8.41 -9.96
C THR A 485 -35.48 -8.17 -8.51
N ALA A 486 -36.52 -8.88 -8.04
CA ALA A 486 -36.94 -8.86 -6.64
C ALA A 486 -35.97 -9.60 -5.68
N THR A 487 -35.11 -10.49 -6.20
CA THR A 487 -34.13 -11.24 -5.41
C THR A 487 -32.86 -11.53 -6.21
N LEU A 488 -31.72 -11.65 -5.53
CA LEU A 488 -30.43 -12.07 -6.10
C LEU A 488 -30.29 -13.60 -6.20
N GLN A 489 -31.22 -14.37 -5.62
CA GLN A 489 -31.23 -15.83 -5.74
C GLN A 489 -31.71 -16.25 -7.15
N PRO A 490 -30.95 -17.06 -7.90
CA PRO A 490 -31.37 -17.54 -9.21
C PRO A 490 -32.65 -18.37 -9.15
N THR A 491 -33.50 -18.22 -10.17
CA THR A 491 -34.60 -19.16 -10.41
C THR A 491 -34.01 -20.48 -10.92
N PRO A 492 -34.21 -21.61 -10.23
CA PRO A 492 -33.65 -22.89 -10.64
C PRO A 492 -34.44 -23.51 -11.79
N LEU A 493 -33.75 -24.22 -12.69
CA LEU A 493 -34.38 -24.98 -13.76
C LEU A 493 -35.13 -26.20 -13.20
N THR A 494 -36.45 -26.18 -13.26
CA THR A 494 -37.29 -27.36 -12.94
C THR A 494 -37.20 -28.43 -14.03
N ALA A 495 -37.55 -29.67 -13.69
CA ALA A 495 -37.58 -30.77 -14.64
C ALA A 495 -38.56 -30.52 -15.82
N GLN A 496 -39.64 -29.76 -15.60
CA GLN A 496 -40.57 -29.33 -16.65
C GLN A 496 -39.96 -28.25 -17.55
N ASN A 497 -39.30 -27.23 -16.99
CA ASN A 497 -38.87 -26.05 -17.74
C ASN A 497 -37.50 -26.23 -18.42
N LYS A 498 -36.69 -27.20 -17.99
CA LYS A 498 -35.35 -27.48 -18.53
C LYS A 498 -35.33 -27.80 -20.04
N ALA A 499 -36.46 -28.14 -20.65
CA ALA A 499 -36.56 -28.41 -22.08
C ALA A 499 -36.89 -27.17 -22.95
N THR A 500 -37.38 -26.08 -22.35
CA THR A 500 -37.98 -24.94 -23.10
C THR A 500 -37.50 -23.56 -22.64
N GLN A 501 -36.81 -23.46 -21.51
CA GLN A 501 -36.30 -22.17 -21.02
C GLN A 501 -35.27 -21.56 -21.99
N THR A 502 -35.56 -20.36 -22.46
CA THR A 502 -34.61 -19.42 -23.06
C THR A 502 -34.21 -18.36 -22.04
N ALA A 503 -32.99 -17.85 -22.14
CA ALA A 503 -32.56 -16.66 -21.43
C ALA A 503 -31.40 -15.99 -22.19
N LYS A 504 -31.15 -14.71 -21.92
CA LYS A 504 -30.08 -13.94 -22.58
C LYS A 504 -28.71 -14.26 -22.00
N LEU A 505 -27.68 -14.06 -22.81
CA LEU A 505 -26.29 -14.22 -22.36
C LEU A 505 -25.71 -12.89 -21.86
N LEU A 506 -25.04 -12.97 -20.71
CA LEU A 506 -24.03 -12.02 -20.26
C LEU A 506 -22.87 -12.89 -19.76
N LEU A 507 -21.65 -12.65 -20.26
CA LEU A 507 -20.52 -13.54 -20.03
C LEU A 507 -19.43 -12.85 -19.21
N ILE A 508 -18.81 -13.63 -18.32
CA ILE A 508 -17.68 -13.21 -17.49
C ILE A 508 -16.45 -14.07 -17.84
N ALA A 509 -15.27 -13.47 -17.72
CA ALA A 509 -13.97 -14.15 -17.76
C ALA A 509 -13.10 -13.67 -16.60
N SER A 510 -12.06 -14.44 -16.24
CA SER A 510 -11.30 -14.23 -15.00
C SER A 510 -9.82 -14.53 -15.19
N GLU A 511 -8.99 -13.50 -15.14
CA GLU A 511 -7.53 -13.64 -15.18
C GLU A 511 -6.99 -13.73 -13.76
N PHE A 512 -6.66 -14.95 -13.34
CA PHE A 512 -6.06 -15.21 -12.04
C PHE A 512 -4.66 -14.60 -11.98
N GLU A 513 -4.45 -13.75 -10.98
CA GLU A 513 -3.15 -13.21 -10.61
C GLU A 513 -2.32 -14.33 -9.94
N PRO A 514 -1.15 -14.74 -10.47
CA PRO A 514 -0.42 -15.93 -9.98
C PRO A 514 0.01 -15.90 -8.51
N ARG A 515 0.01 -14.72 -7.89
CA ARG A 515 0.43 -14.45 -6.49
C ARG A 515 -0.55 -14.97 -5.43
N ALA A 516 -1.63 -15.62 -5.85
CA ALA A 516 -2.81 -15.86 -5.04
C ALA A 516 -2.81 -17.15 -4.18
N THR A 517 -1.76 -17.96 -4.22
CA THR A 517 -1.62 -19.16 -3.37
C THR A 517 -0.21 -19.31 -2.82
N GLU A 518 -0.11 -19.85 -1.60
CA GLU A 518 1.10 -20.48 -1.09
C GLU A 518 1.62 -21.54 -2.07
N ASP A 519 2.88 -21.93 -1.90
CA ASP A 519 3.42 -23.13 -2.52
C ASP A 519 2.66 -24.38 -2.01
N PRO A 520 2.09 -25.24 -2.88
CA PRO A 520 1.38 -26.44 -2.44
C PRO A 520 2.20 -27.41 -1.58
N ARG A 521 3.54 -27.29 -1.59
CA ARG A 521 4.47 -28.01 -0.70
C ARG A 521 4.47 -27.47 0.74
N SER A 522 4.07 -26.21 0.96
CA SER A 522 4.09 -25.50 2.25
C SER A 522 2.82 -25.70 3.09
N VAL A 523 1.63 -25.70 2.45
CA VAL A 523 0.27 -25.63 3.04
C VAL A 523 -0.03 -26.62 4.19
N ARG A 524 0.83 -27.62 4.42
CA ARG A 524 0.66 -28.66 5.45
C ARG A 524 1.85 -28.79 6.43
N ASN A 525 2.84 -27.90 6.35
CA ASN A 525 4.17 -28.09 6.97
C ASN A 525 4.55 -27.04 8.02
N HIS A 526 3.57 -26.34 8.62
CA HIS A 526 3.81 -25.29 9.63
C HIS A 526 4.03 -25.81 11.07
N THR A 527 3.92 -27.12 11.29
CA THR A 527 4.17 -27.74 12.60
C THR A 527 5.68 -27.76 12.88
N LYS A 528 6.10 -27.36 14.09
CA LYS A 528 7.50 -27.48 14.52
C LYS A 528 7.99 -28.93 14.32
N PRO A 529 9.11 -29.17 13.61
CA PRO A 529 9.60 -30.51 13.32
C PRO A 529 10.17 -31.21 14.56
N ASP A 530 10.27 -32.54 14.48
CA ASP A 530 11.16 -33.32 15.35
C ASP A 530 12.61 -32.86 15.12
N ILE A 531 13.13 -32.12 16.09
CA ILE A 531 14.47 -31.54 16.08
C ILE A 531 15.55 -32.63 16.05
N THR A 532 15.32 -33.79 16.69
CA THR A 532 16.29 -34.89 16.69
C THR A 532 16.48 -35.43 15.28
N ARG A 533 15.36 -35.68 14.60
CA ARG A 533 15.34 -36.13 13.21
C ARG A 533 15.85 -35.07 12.23
N LEU A 534 15.52 -33.79 12.46
CA LEU A 534 16.04 -32.69 11.66
C LEU A 534 17.57 -32.57 11.78
N ARG A 535 18.09 -32.64 13.01
CA ARG A 535 19.52 -32.59 13.31
C ARG A 535 20.28 -33.76 12.68
N GLN A 536 19.72 -34.97 12.71
CA GLN A 536 20.27 -36.12 11.96
C GLN A 536 20.27 -35.90 10.44
N ALA A 537 19.20 -35.35 9.87
CA ALA A 537 19.09 -35.15 8.41
C ALA A 537 20.05 -34.10 7.86
N TYR A 538 20.47 -33.14 8.68
CA TYR A 538 21.46 -32.10 8.33
C TYR A 538 22.89 -32.40 8.84
N ALA A 539 23.12 -33.53 9.53
CA ALA A 539 24.44 -33.97 10.02
C ALA A 539 25.28 -34.65 8.90
N THR A 540 25.34 -33.99 7.74
CA THR A 540 25.99 -34.45 6.50
C THR A 540 26.52 -33.25 5.70
N HIS A 541 27.37 -33.50 4.70
CA HIS A 541 27.75 -32.50 3.68
C HIS A 541 26.50 -31.91 2.98
N PRO A 542 26.41 -30.60 2.67
CA PRO A 542 25.21 -29.94 2.16
C PRO A 542 24.47 -30.61 0.99
N TYR A 543 25.19 -31.16 0.00
CA TYR A 543 24.60 -31.94 -1.10
C TYR A 543 23.76 -33.17 -0.69
N HIS A 544 23.83 -33.61 0.58
CA HIS A 544 23.05 -34.72 1.13
C HIS A 544 21.93 -34.28 2.10
N TRP A 545 21.72 -32.96 2.28
CA TRP A 545 20.62 -32.42 3.08
C TRP A 545 19.24 -32.69 2.42
N PRO A 546 18.12 -32.56 3.17
CA PRO A 546 16.78 -32.66 2.61
C PRO A 546 16.58 -31.75 1.39
N ALA A 547 15.89 -32.24 0.36
CA ALA A 547 15.69 -31.50 -0.89
C ALA A 547 14.97 -30.15 -0.66
N PRO A 548 15.45 -29.03 -1.24
CA PRO A 548 14.88 -27.70 -1.05
C PRO A 548 13.58 -27.50 -1.87
N PHE A 549 12.73 -26.55 -1.46
CA PHE A 549 11.50 -26.19 -2.18
C PHE A 549 11.76 -25.01 -3.13
N VAL A 550 12.64 -25.25 -4.11
CA VAL A 550 12.88 -24.32 -5.23
C VAL A 550 11.94 -24.59 -6.40
N ASP A 551 11.75 -23.59 -7.25
CA ASP A 551 10.93 -23.64 -8.46
C ASP A 551 11.72 -24.18 -9.67
N ASP A 552 13.02 -23.88 -9.72
CA ASP A 552 13.98 -24.43 -10.67
C ASP A 552 15.15 -25.08 -9.91
N ILE A 553 15.17 -26.41 -9.90
CA ILE A 553 16.25 -27.21 -9.29
C ILE A 553 17.49 -27.30 -10.21
N GLY A 554 17.36 -26.97 -11.50
CA GLY A 554 18.44 -27.05 -12.48
C GLY A 554 19.42 -25.88 -12.43
N SER A 555 18.98 -24.68 -12.02
CA SER A 555 19.87 -23.54 -11.74
C SER A 555 20.12 -23.28 -10.24
N TYR A 556 19.66 -24.17 -9.35
CA TYR A 556 19.90 -24.07 -7.92
C TYR A 556 21.35 -24.41 -7.53
N GLN A 557 21.89 -23.67 -6.58
CA GLN A 557 23.18 -23.94 -5.93
C GLN A 557 22.97 -24.09 -4.43
N GLU A 558 23.46 -25.18 -3.85
CA GLU A 558 23.31 -25.45 -2.41
C GLU A 558 24.10 -24.44 -1.56
N LEU A 559 23.64 -24.21 -0.33
CA LEU A 559 24.30 -23.30 0.60
C LEU A 559 25.62 -23.90 1.09
N GLY A 560 26.66 -23.06 1.19
CA GLY A 560 28.00 -23.51 1.57
C GLY A 560 28.88 -22.37 2.10
N THR A 561 30.15 -22.67 2.39
CA THR A 561 31.11 -21.70 2.89
C THR A 561 31.61 -20.75 1.81
N MET A 562 31.94 -19.50 2.17
CA MET A 562 32.56 -18.55 1.25
C MET A 562 33.85 -19.11 0.62
N PRO A 563 34.06 -18.97 -0.71
CA PRO A 563 35.36 -19.22 -1.34
C PRO A 563 36.34 -18.06 -1.07
N HIS A 564 37.62 -18.23 -1.43
CA HIS A 564 38.59 -17.13 -1.43
C HIS A 564 38.28 -16.13 -2.57
N PRO A 565 38.51 -14.82 -2.38
CA PRO A 565 38.27 -13.80 -3.41
C PRO A 565 39.30 -13.89 -4.55
N VAL A 566 38.84 -13.63 -5.78
CA VAL A 566 39.70 -13.63 -6.98
C VAL A 566 40.13 -12.21 -7.34
N PHE A 567 41.44 -11.99 -7.44
CA PHE A 567 42.01 -10.76 -7.97
C PHE A 567 42.22 -10.91 -9.49
N PRO A 568 41.74 -9.98 -10.34
CA PRO A 568 41.80 -10.15 -11.79
C PRO A 568 43.23 -9.93 -12.32
N ASN A 569 43.60 -10.62 -13.40
CA ASN A 569 44.95 -10.56 -13.98
C ASN A 569 45.43 -9.14 -14.36
N HIS A 570 44.52 -8.21 -14.66
CA HIS A 570 44.85 -6.80 -14.95
C HIS A 570 45.01 -5.95 -13.68
N ASN A 571 44.52 -6.39 -12.53
CA ASN A 571 44.72 -5.75 -11.24
C ASN A 571 44.98 -6.79 -10.13
N PRO A 572 46.16 -7.45 -10.15
CA PRO A 572 46.51 -8.50 -9.18
C PRO A 572 46.67 -7.94 -7.77
N TYR A 573 46.59 -8.83 -6.77
CA TYR A 573 46.88 -8.53 -5.38
C TYR A 573 48.31 -8.00 -5.22
N ASP A 574 48.45 -6.92 -4.47
CA ASP A 574 49.72 -6.35 -4.03
C ASP A 574 49.47 -5.64 -2.69
N GLU A 575 50.31 -5.90 -1.68
CA GLU A 575 50.12 -5.41 -0.31
C GLU A 575 50.29 -3.88 -0.21
N LYS A 576 51.19 -3.28 -0.99
CA LYS A 576 51.33 -1.83 -1.09
C LYS A 576 50.12 -1.20 -1.79
N LYS A 577 49.58 -1.87 -2.82
CA LYS A 577 48.35 -1.44 -3.51
C LYS A 577 47.15 -1.48 -2.57
N VAL A 578 47.05 -2.48 -1.70
CA VAL A 578 46.07 -2.53 -0.60
C VAL A 578 46.27 -1.35 0.37
N ALA A 579 47.50 -1.05 0.77
CA ALA A 579 47.79 0.08 1.66
C ALA A 579 47.46 1.44 1.03
N LEU A 580 47.79 1.65 -0.24
CA LEU A 580 47.43 2.84 -1.02
C LEU A 580 45.90 2.97 -1.16
N GLY A 581 45.22 1.87 -1.53
CA GLY A 581 43.77 1.81 -1.62
C GLY A 581 43.08 2.12 -0.29
N LYS A 582 43.57 1.56 0.82
CA LYS A 582 43.08 1.85 2.18
C LYS A 582 43.27 3.31 2.52
N LYS A 583 44.44 3.91 2.20
CA LYS A 583 44.67 5.34 2.40
C LYS A 583 43.65 6.17 1.63
N LEU A 584 43.47 5.90 0.34
CA LEU A 584 42.54 6.64 -0.54
C LEU A 584 41.08 6.51 -0.09
N PHE A 585 40.63 5.32 0.31
CA PHE A 585 39.23 5.06 0.72
C PHE A 585 38.78 5.86 1.96
N PHE A 586 39.72 6.18 2.86
CA PHE A 586 39.49 6.96 4.08
C PHE A 586 39.90 8.44 3.96
N ASP A 587 40.43 8.88 2.82
CA ASP A 587 40.89 10.26 2.61
C ASP A 587 39.82 11.10 1.89
N PRO A 588 39.23 12.12 2.54
CA PRO A 588 38.21 12.95 1.91
C PRO A 588 38.76 13.84 0.79
N PHE A 589 40.08 13.91 0.59
CA PHE A 589 40.73 14.58 -0.55
C PHE A 589 40.22 14.11 -1.93
N LEU A 590 39.55 12.96 -2.01
CA LEU A 590 38.90 12.49 -3.24
C LEU A 590 37.63 13.26 -3.63
N SER A 591 36.96 13.93 -2.68
CA SER A 591 35.75 14.73 -2.93
C SER A 591 36.06 16.18 -3.33
N GLN A 592 35.07 16.86 -3.93
CA GLN A 592 35.22 18.23 -4.41
C GLN A 592 35.59 19.19 -3.27
N ALA A 593 34.78 19.20 -2.21
CA ALA A 593 34.92 20.07 -1.03
C ALA A 593 35.84 19.52 0.08
N GLN A 594 36.42 18.33 -0.12
CA GLN A 594 37.36 17.68 0.82
C GLN A 594 36.76 17.29 2.17
N ASP A 595 35.45 16.99 2.19
CA ASP A 595 34.64 16.64 3.35
C ASP A 595 34.04 15.22 3.29
N VAL A 596 33.92 14.61 2.10
CA VAL A 596 33.38 13.26 1.91
C VAL A 596 34.48 12.28 1.46
N ALA A 597 34.58 11.13 2.14
CA ALA A 597 35.39 9.98 1.75
C ALA A 597 34.50 8.77 1.48
N CYS A 598 35.03 7.70 0.86
CA CYS A 598 34.28 6.44 0.70
C CYS A 598 33.82 5.88 2.06
N ALA A 599 34.69 5.98 3.07
CA ALA A 599 34.38 5.62 4.46
C ALA A 599 33.28 6.46 5.13
N SER A 600 32.88 7.62 4.58
CA SER A 600 31.75 8.42 5.10
C SER A 600 30.38 7.77 4.83
N CYS A 601 30.32 6.90 3.80
CA CYS A 601 29.12 6.12 3.43
C CYS A 601 29.31 4.60 3.66
N HIS A 602 30.55 4.13 3.83
CA HIS A 602 30.90 2.73 4.05
C HIS A 602 31.75 2.57 5.32
N GLU A 603 31.11 2.69 6.48
CA GLU A 603 31.77 2.72 7.79
C GLU A 603 32.00 1.29 8.34
N PRO A 604 33.24 0.88 8.67
CA PRO A 604 33.53 -0.51 9.09
C PRO A 604 32.71 -0.98 10.31
N LYS A 605 32.40 -0.05 11.22
CA LYS A 605 31.61 -0.29 12.44
C LYS A 605 30.11 -0.50 12.19
N LYS A 606 29.64 -0.28 10.96
CA LYS A 606 28.25 -0.44 10.51
C LYS A 606 28.15 -1.41 9.32
N GLY A 607 28.93 -2.50 9.37
CA GLY A 607 28.97 -3.48 8.29
C GLY A 607 29.43 -2.91 6.95
N TRP A 608 30.21 -1.82 6.93
CA TRP A 608 30.60 -1.08 5.72
C TRP A 608 29.42 -0.52 4.89
N GLY A 609 28.27 -0.24 5.53
CA GLY A 609 27.32 0.78 5.10
C GLY A 609 27.40 2.00 6.03
N ASP A 610 26.40 2.89 6.00
CA ASP A 610 26.34 4.07 6.88
C ASP A 610 25.26 4.02 7.97
N GLY A 611 24.40 2.99 7.93
CA GLY A 611 23.28 2.80 8.84
C GLY A 611 22.10 3.74 8.59
N ARG A 612 21.91 4.23 7.35
CA ARG A 612 20.83 5.17 6.99
C ARG A 612 19.88 4.59 5.94
N GLU A 613 18.68 5.16 5.90
CA GLU A 613 17.69 5.01 4.82
C GLU A 613 18.32 5.29 3.44
N VAL A 614 18.94 6.48 3.32
CA VAL A 614 19.77 6.89 2.19
C VAL A 614 20.97 7.68 2.69
N SER A 615 22.09 7.62 1.97
CA SER A 615 23.31 8.32 2.36
C SER A 615 23.26 9.83 2.18
N ILE A 616 24.16 10.52 2.88
CA ILE A 616 24.31 11.98 2.86
C ILE A 616 25.68 12.31 2.28
N GLY A 617 25.73 12.96 1.12
CA GLY A 617 26.95 13.34 0.43
C GLY A 617 27.19 14.85 0.41
N HIS A 618 27.83 15.33 -0.66
CA HIS A 618 28.21 16.72 -0.86
C HIS A 618 27.06 17.72 -0.63
N ASP A 619 27.37 18.87 -0.03
CA ASP A 619 26.42 19.90 0.46
C ASP A 619 25.32 19.37 1.41
N ARG A 620 25.53 18.17 1.99
CA ARG A 620 24.57 17.41 2.82
C ARG A 620 23.31 17.01 2.05
N GLN A 621 23.40 16.86 0.73
CA GLN A 621 22.32 16.34 -0.10
C GLN A 621 22.02 14.88 0.25
N ARG A 622 20.74 14.48 0.15
CA ARG A 622 20.30 13.09 0.30
C ARG A 622 20.46 12.34 -1.02
N GLY A 623 21.12 11.19 -0.98
CA GLY A 623 21.14 10.23 -2.08
C GLY A 623 19.77 9.59 -2.32
N LYS A 624 19.67 8.78 -3.38
CA LYS A 624 18.42 8.10 -3.78
C LYS A 624 18.27 6.67 -3.24
N ARG A 625 19.32 6.11 -2.63
CA ARG A 625 19.40 4.72 -2.21
C ARG A 625 20.17 4.55 -0.91
N ASN A 626 19.89 3.45 -0.21
CA ASN A 626 20.71 2.91 0.87
C ASN A 626 22.10 2.51 0.33
N ALA A 627 23.16 2.84 1.07
CA ALA A 627 24.52 2.41 0.73
C ALA A 627 24.68 0.90 1.03
N PRO A 628 24.87 0.04 0.01
CA PRO A 628 25.11 -1.38 0.25
C PRO A 628 26.48 -1.58 0.90
N THR A 629 26.64 -2.67 1.64
CA THR A 629 27.96 -3.08 2.16
C THR A 629 29.00 -3.26 1.05
N ILE A 630 30.26 -2.96 1.34
CA ILE A 630 31.41 -3.42 0.52
C ILE A 630 31.98 -4.77 0.98
N VAL A 631 31.49 -5.35 2.08
CA VAL A 631 31.87 -6.71 2.50
C VAL A 631 31.48 -7.70 1.40
N ASN A 632 32.41 -8.58 1.01
CA ASN A 632 32.27 -9.53 -0.09
C ASN A 632 32.03 -8.88 -1.47
N SER A 633 32.30 -7.57 -1.63
CA SER A 633 32.19 -6.89 -2.93
C SER A 633 33.10 -7.49 -4.01
N ALA A 634 34.17 -8.20 -3.61
CA ALA A 634 35.06 -8.98 -4.47
C ALA A 634 34.37 -10.04 -5.34
N PHE A 635 33.25 -10.59 -4.87
CA PHE A 635 32.56 -11.71 -5.51
C PHE A 635 31.39 -11.26 -6.41
N LEU A 636 31.01 -9.98 -6.35
CA LEU A 636 29.89 -9.44 -7.11
C LEU A 636 30.24 -9.32 -8.62
N PRO A 637 29.50 -10.00 -9.52
CA PRO A 637 29.74 -9.89 -10.98
C PRO A 637 29.22 -8.58 -11.57
N GLN A 638 28.33 -7.88 -10.86
CA GLN A 638 27.85 -6.53 -11.18
C GLN A 638 27.63 -5.75 -9.87
N LEU A 639 27.98 -4.47 -9.90
CA LEU A 639 28.00 -3.56 -8.75
C LEU A 639 26.82 -2.57 -8.80
N PHE A 640 26.55 -1.93 -7.65
CA PHE A 640 25.33 -1.19 -7.34
C PHE A 640 24.04 -2.04 -7.33
N TRP A 641 22.95 -1.45 -6.85
CA TRP A 641 21.61 -2.05 -6.80
C TRP A 641 20.99 -2.29 -8.19
N ASP A 642 21.41 -1.54 -9.21
CA ASP A 642 20.92 -1.58 -10.60
C ASP A 642 21.89 -2.26 -11.59
N GLY A 643 23.07 -2.69 -11.13
CA GLY A 643 24.06 -3.39 -11.96
C GLY A 643 24.89 -2.51 -12.88
N ARG A 644 24.83 -1.17 -12.74
CA ARG A 644 25.40 -0.22 -13.71
C ARG A 644 26.93 -0.22 -13.86
N ALA A 645 27.65 -0.91 -12.98
CA ALA A 645 29.11 -1.06 -13.06
C ALA A 645 29.51 -2.54 -13.10
N ALA A 646 30.39 -2.89 -14.05
CA ALA A 646 30.81 -4.26 -14.33
C ALA A 646 32.08 -4.70 -13.55
N THR A 647 32.80 -3.76 -12.94
CA THR A 647 33.98 -4.03 -12.11
C THR A 647 34.03 -3.10 -10.90
N LEU A 648 34.79 -3.48 -9.87
CA LEU A 648 35.08 -2.61 -8.72
C LEU A 648 35.90 -1.38 -9.13
N GLU A 649 36.80 -1.53 -10.11
CA GLU A 649 37.59 -0.45 -10.69
C GLU A 649 36.69 0.62 -11.31
N GLN A 650 35.63 0.21 -12.02
CA GLN A 650 34.64 1.11 -12.60
C GLN A 650 33.71 1.69 -11.51
N GLN A 651 33.28 0.85 -10.55
CA GLN A 651 32.41 1.26 -9.45
C GLN A 651 33.07 2.36 -8.62
N ALA A 652 34.33 2.20 -8.22
CA ALA A 652 35.04 3.10 -7.31
C ALA A 652 35.19 4.52 -7.86
N LEU A 653 35.12 4.68 -9.19
CA LEU A 653 35.22 5.97 -9.87
C LEU A 653 33.86 6.66 -10.09
N MET A 654 32.72 5.98 -9.84
CA MET A 654 31.39 6.58 -9.98
C MET A 654 30.99 7.50 -8.81
N PRO A 655 31.08 7.10 -7.51
CA PRO A 655 30.78 7.96 -6.36
C PRO A 655 31.55 9.28 -6.36
N ILE A 656 32.80 9.23 -6.82
CA ILE A 656 33.67 10.41 -6.97
C ILE A 656 32.98 11.49 -7.82
N GLN A 657 32.29 11.09 -8.90
CA GLN A 657 31.68 11.96 -9.90
C GLN A 657 30.20 12.28 -9.65
N ASP A 658 29.49 11.52 -8.82
CA ASP A 658 28.06 11.78 -8.59
C ASP A 658 27.88 13.06 -7.73
N PRO A 659 27.09 14.05 -8.19
CA PRO A 659 26.90 15.32 -7.50
C PRO A 659 26.12 15.20 -6.18
N LEU A 660 25.49 14.06 -5.91
CA LEU A 660 24.85 13.74 -4.63
C LEU A 660 25.78 12.97 -3.67
N GLU A 661 26.93 12.50 -4.15
CA GLU A 661 27.91 11.72 -3.37
C GLU A 661 29.17 12.56 -3.08
N MET A 662 30.12 12.67 -4.01
CA MET A 662 31.42 13.34 -3.79
C MET A 662 31.73 14.51 -4.76
N ALA A 663 30.92 14.68 -5.81
CA ALA A 663 30.86 15.85 -6.71
C ALA A 663 32.16 16.28 -7.46
N GLU A 664 33.19 15.45 -7.54
CA GLU A 664 34.47 15.78 -8.19
C GLU A 664 34.64 15.13 -9.57
N SER A 665 35.15 15.92 -10.52
CA SER A 665 35.52 15.44 -11.85
C SER A 665 36.86 14.68 -11.82
N LEU A 666 36.91 13.47 -12.37
CA LEU A 666 38.15 12.67 -12.41
C LEU A 666 39.37 13.39 -13.02
N PRO A 667 39.25 14.23 -14.07
CA PRO A 667 40.40 14.99 -14.59
C PRO A 667 40.96 15.99 -13.58
N ASN A 668 40.11 16.65 -12.79
CA ASN A 668 40.54 17.59 -11.75
C ASN A 668 41.09 16.85 -10.53
N LEU A 669 40.47 15.73 -10.12
CA LEU A 669 41.02 14.88 -9.06
C LEU A 669 42.41 14.34 -9.41
N VAL A 670 42.60 13.84 -10.63
CA VAL A 670 43.92 13.37 -11.08
C VAL A 670 44.95 14.50 -11.10
N LYS A 671 44.57 15.71 -11.52
CA LYS A 671 45.42 16.91 -11.42
C LYS A 671 45.77 17.24 -9.95
N ARG A 672 44.79 17.18 -9.04
CA ARG A 672 44.96 17.37 -7.58
C ARG A 672 45.92 16.33 -6.99
N LEU A 673 45.76 15.05 -7.32
CA LEU A 673 46.60 13.94 -6.87
C LEU A 673 48.06 14.09 -7.35
N ASN A 674 48.27 14.43 -8.62
CA ASN A 674 49.61 14.66 -9.17
C ASN A 674 50.31 15.90 -8.55
N ALA A 675 49.54 16.89 -8.07
CA ALA A 675 50.07 18.08 -7.41
C ALA A 675 50.21 17.93 -5.88
N HIS A 676 49.77 16.81 -5.29
CA HIS A 676 49.81 16.58 -3.85
C HIS A 676 51.20 16.09 -3.41
N PRO A 677 51.82 16.64 -2.34
CA PRO A 677 53.23 16.37 -2.00
C PRO A 677 53.58 14.90 -1.73
N ASN A 678 52.60 14.08 -1.34
CA ASN A 678 52.84 12.70 -0.93
C ASN A 678 52.21 11.63 -1.85
N TYR A 679 51.30 12.00 -2.76
CA TYR A 679 50.59 10.98 -3.55
C TYR A 679 51.41 10.38 -4.72
N PRO A 680 52.17 11.16 -5.50
CA PRO A 680 53.01 10.62 -6.57
C PRO A 680 53.94 9.50 -6.07
N THR A 681 54.68 9.72 -4.98
CA THR A 681 55.55 8.72 -4.36
C THR A 681 54.83 7.41 -4.01
N LEU A 682 53.62 7.50 -3.45
CA LEU A 682 52.83 6.33 -3.07
C LEU A 682 52.25 5.57 -4.27
N PHE A 683 52.01 6.24 -5.39
CA PHE A 683 51.62 5.59 -6.65
C PHE A 683 52.84 5.01 -7.38
N ASP A 684 53.97 5.71 -7.42
CA ASP A 684 55.24 5.23 -7.99
C ASP A 684 55.70 3.91 -7.33
N GLU A 685 55.49 3.78 -6.01
CA GLU A 685 55.80 2.57 -5.23
C GLU A 685 55.00 1.32 -5.62
N VAL A 686 53.89 1.48 -6.36
CA VAL A 686 52.91 0.44 -6.71
C VAL A 686 52.82 0.21 -8.22
N PHE A 687 52.88 1.29 -9.02
CA PHE A 687 52.66 1.27 -10.47
C PHE A 687 53.91 1.67 -11.28
N GLY A 688 55.01 2.04 -10.62
CA GLY A 688 56.20 2.58 -11.27
C GLY A 688 56.10 4.08 -11.58
N GLN A 689 57.25 4.70 -11.86
CA GLN A 689 57.36 6.16 -12.04
C GLN A 689 56.47 6.70 -13.15
N GLY A 690 55.57 7.62 -12.82
CA GLY A 690 54.72 8.28 -13.81
C GLY A 690 53.77 9.33 -13.26
N ALA A 691 52.96 9.91 -14.15
CA ALA A 691 51.82 10.71 -13.73
C ALA A 691 50.67 9.77 -13.30
N ILE A 692 50.04 10.06 -12.16
CA ILE A 692 48.90 9.30 -11.64
C ILE A 692 47.77 9.32 -12.67
N THR A 693 47.12 8.17 -12.90
CA THR A 693 45.99 8.02 -13.83
C THR A 693 44.68 7.66 -13.11
N GLN A 694 43.55 7.85 -13.80
CA GLN A 694 42.22 7.42 -13.32
C GLN A 694 42.16 5.88 -13.14
N GLU A 695 42.83 5.15 -14.03
CA GLU A 695 42.90 3.69 -14.00
C GLU A 695 43.66 3.19 -12.76
N GLN A 696 44.81 3.79 -12.44
CA GLN A 696 45.57 3.48 -11.23
C GLN A 696 44.77 3.79 -9.94
N LEU A 697 44.03 4.91 -9.92
CA LEU A 697 43.15 5.27 -8.81
C LEU A 697 42.04 4.22 -8.61
N GLY A 698 41.36 3.83 -9.69
CA GLY A 698 40.34 2.76 -9.68
C GLY A 698 40.92 1.41 -9.24
N MET A 699 42.10 1.05 -9.75
CA MET A 699 42.82 -0.17 -9.36
C MET A 699 43.15 -0.20 -7.88
N ALA A 700 43.74 0.87 -7.32
CA ALA A 700 44.11 0.91 -5.91
C ALA A 700 42.89 0.78 -4.98
N LEU A 701 41.84 1.57 -5.23
CA LEU A 701 40.58 1.50 -4.48
C LEU A 701 39.92 0.12 -4.58
N ALA A 702 39.92 -0.50 -5.77
CA ALA A 702 39.32 -1.80 -6.00
C ALA A 702 40.11 -2.95 -5.36
N THR A 703 41.46 -2.90 -5.33
CA THR A 703 42.28 -3.92 -4.65
C THR A 703 42.07 -3.86 -3.14
N PHE A 704 41.96 -2.68 -2.54
CA PHE A 704 41.62 -2.58 -1.11
C PHE A 704 40.23 -3.13 -0.81
N GLN A 705 39.19 -2.76 -1.57
CA GLN A 705 37.82 -3.26 -1.37
C GLN A 705 37.74 -4.80 -1.46
N ARG A 706 38.52 -5.43 -2.34
CA ARG A 706 38.60 -6.90 -2.42
C ARG A 706 39.17 -7.58 -1.17
N THR A 707 39.81 -6.85 -0.26
CA THR A 707 40.28 -7.38 1.03
C THR A 707 39.22 -7.39 2.13
N ILE A 708 38.05 -6.79 1.90
CA ILE A 708 36.96 -6.72 2.88
C ILE A 708 36.00 -7.91 2.64
N ILE A 709 36.26 -9.02 3.33
CA ILE A 709 35.47 -10.26 3.25
C ILE A 709 34.89 -10.65 4.62
N SER A 710 33.79 -11.40 4.62
CA SER A 710 33.16 -11.91 5.85
C SER A 710 34.11 -12.77 6.69
N LYS A 711 34.05 -12.60 8.02
CA LYS A 711 34.60 -13.58 8.97
C LYS A 711 33.79 -14.88 8.92
N GLN A 712 34.31 -15.96 9.50
CA GLN A 712 33.59 -17.24 9.57
C GLN A 712 32.33 -17.11 10.46
N SER A 713 31.13 -17.31 9.89
CA SER A 713 29.86 -17.30 10.62
C SER A 713 29.60 -18.60 11.40
N GLN A 714 28.52 -18.65 12.18
CA GLN A 714 28.10 -19.87 12.87
C GLN A 714 27.71 -20.96 11.85
N PHE A 715 27.04 -20.56 10.76
CA PHE A 715 26.74 -21.44 9.62
C PHE A 715 28.01 -21.99 8.95
N ASP A 716 29.06 -21.19 8.77
CA ASP A 716 30.31 -21.66 8.15
C ASP A 716 31.13 -22.61 9.05
N ARG A 717 30.87 -22.63 10.36
CA ARG A 717 31.35 -23.69 11.24
C ARG A 717 30.49 -24.94 11.08
N PHE A 718 29.17 -24.77 11.17
CA PHE A 718 28.20 -25.85 11.02
C PHE A 718 28.38 -26.66 9.74
N VAL A 719 28.55 -26.02 8.57
CA VAL A 719 28.79 -26.73 7.30
C VAL A 719 30.01 -27.65 7.38
N LYS A 720 31.14 -27.14 7.89
CA LYS A 720 32.40 -27.91 8.03
C LYS A 720 32.32 -29.01 9.10
N GLU A 721 31.52 -28.79 10.13
CA GLU A 721 31.36 -29.71 11.26
C GLU A 721 30.33 -30.82 10.98
N ALA A 722 29.30 -30.52 10.20
CA ALA A 722 28.21 -31.44 9.84
C ALA A 722 28.70 -32.65 9.05
N GLU A 723 29.73 -32.49 8.21
CA GLU A 723 30.43 -33.59 7.53
C GLU A 723 30.99 -34.65 8.50
N LEU A 724 31.31 -34.25 9.73
CA LEU A 724 31.80 -35.10 10.80
C LEU A 724 30.68 -35.52 11.78
N GLY A 725 29.41 -35.33 11.40
CA GLY A 725 28.23 -35.58 12.22
C GLY A 725 27.98 -34.55 13.34
N LYS A 726 28.80 -33.50 13.44
CA LYS A 726 28.72 -32.49 14.52
C LYS A 726 27.85 -31.32 14.06
N THR A 727 26.86 -30.94 14.87
CA THR A 727 25.84 -29.95 14.46
C THR A 727 25.63 -28.84 15.48
N ASP A 728 26.38 -28.84 16.58
CA ASP A 728 26.15 -27.97 17.75
C ASP A 728 26.45 -26.50 17.46
N ALA A 729 27.17 -26.21 16.37
CA ALA A 729 27.37 -24.86 15.84
C ALA A 729 26.06 -24.15 15.39
N LEU A 730 24.94 -24.88 15.24
CA LEU A 730 23.59 -24.30 15.14
C LEU A 730 22.70 -24.75 16.30
N SER A 731 22.02 -23.79 16.93
CA SER A 731 20.91 -24.06 17.83
C SER A 731 19.73 -24.69 17.09
N ASP A 732 18.85 -25.39 17.81
CA ASP A 732 17.65 -26.03 17.24
C ASP A 732 16.74 -25.06 16.48
N GLN A 733 16.68 -23.81 16.94
CA GLN A 733 15.90 -22.74 16.33
C GLN A 733 16.56 -22.23 15.03
N ALA A 734 17.89 -22.07 15.00
CA ALA A 734 18.60 -21.67 13.79
C ALA A 734 18.66 -22.82 12.74
N LEU A 735 18.71 -24.08 13.20
CA LEU A 735 18.60 -25.26 12.34
C LEU A 735 17.20 -25.38 11.70
N TRP A 736 16.13 -25.14 12.47
CA TRP A 736 14.79 -25.04 11.90
C TRP A 736 14.67 -23.85 10.94
N GLY A 737 15.33 -22.72 11.23
CA GLY A 737 15.42 -21.58 10.33
C GLY A 737 16.10 -21.88 8.99
N LEU A 738 17.22 -22.62 9.00
CA LEU A 738 17.88 -23.15 7.79
C LEU A 738 16.91 -24.00 6.96
N ASP A 739 16.11 -24.84 7.64
CA ASP A 739 15.15 -25.71 6.97
C ASP A 739 13.98 -24.94 6.35
N ILE A 740 13.42 -23.94 7.07
CA ILE A 740 12.41 -23.02 6.54
C ILE A 740 12.97 -22.25 5.35
N TYR A 741 14.18 -21.70 5.47
CA TYR A 741 14.85 -20.93 4.42
C TYR A 741 15.00 -21.73 3.11
N ARG A 742 15.38 -23.01 3.21
CA ARG A 742 15.52 -23.94 2.08
C ARG A 742 14.17 -24.51 1.62
N ARG A 743 13.13 -24.52 2.47
CA ARG A 743 11.80 -25.11 2.21
C ARG A 743 10.66 -24.10 2.32
N ASN A 744 9.84 -24.12 3.38
CA ASN A 744 8.59 -23.33 3.50
C ASN A 744 8.75 -21.85 3.15
N GLY A 745 9.85 -21.22 3.60
CA GLY A 745 10.14 -19.80 3.43
C GLY A 745 10.65 -19.43 2.03
N ARG A 746 10.98 -20.40 1.17
CA ARG A 746 11.35 -20.23 -0.25
C ARG A 746 12.52 -19.28 -0.56
N CYS A 747 13.23 -18.75 0.43
CA CYS A 747 14.35 -17.81 0.30
C CYS A 747 15.41 -18.29 -0.70
N ALA A 748 15.68 -19.60 -0.68
CA ALA A 748 16.60 -20.31 -1.56
C ALA A 748 16.31 -20.19 -3.08
N ASN A 749 15.15 -19.66 -3.50
CA ASN A 749 14.85 -19.40 -4.92
C ASN A 749 15.64 -18.20 -5.49
N CYS A 750 16.03 -17.25 -4.64
CA CYS A 750 16.84 -16.09 -5.01
C CYS A 750 18.19 -16.09 -4.28
N HIS A 751 18.18 -16.45 -3.00
CA HIS A 751 19.33 -16.37 -2.11
C HIS A 751 19.94 -17.76 -1.91
N MET A 752 20.82 -18.15 -2.83
CA MET A 752 21.39 -19.50 -2.96
C MET A 752 22.93 -19.47 -3.03
N GLY A 753 23.58 -20.64 -3.08
CA GLY A 753 25.03 -20.76 -3.14
C GLY A 753 25.75 -20.29 -1.87
N SER A 754 27.09 -20.30 -1.90
CA SER A 754 27.93 -19.86 -0.77
C SER A 754 27.72 -18.39 -0.36
N GLU A 755 27.31 -17.54 -1.30
CA GLU A 755 27.10 -16.11 -1.09
C GLU A 755 25.67 -15.75 -0.68
N PHE A 756 24.73 -16.71 -0.62
CA PHE A 756 23.32 -16.42 -0.34
C PHE A 756 22.72 -15.41 -1.34
N THR A 757 23.10 -15.52 -2.62
CA THR A 757 22.54 -14.78 -3.76
C THR A 757 22.80 -15.53 -5.06
N ASN A 758 21.85 -15.47 -6.00
CA ASN A 758 22.00 -15.95 -7.36
C ASN A 758 22.66 -14.92 -8.29
N HIS A 759 23.00 -13.71 -7.79
CA HIS A 759 23.46 -12.53 -8.53
C HIS A 759 22.55 -12.06 -9.69
N LYS A 760 21.33 -12.60 -9.80
CA LYS A 760 20.32 -12.17 -10.78
C LYS A 760 19.62 -10.89 -10.29
N PHE A 761 18.66 -10.42 -11.07
CA PHE A 761 17.83 -9.26 -10.74
C PHE A 761 16.39 -9.69 -10.56
N GLU A 762 15.72 -9.16 -9.54
CA GLU A 762 14.34 -9.48 -9.19
C GLU A 762 13.61 -8.18 -8.81
N ASN A 763 12.31 -8.10 -9.06
CA ASN A 763 11.45 -7.03 -8.52
C ASN A 763 10.65 -7.60 -7.34
N VAL A 764 10.85 -7.01 -6.16
CA VAL A 764 10.21 -7.41 -4.90
C VAL A 764 9.11 -6.43 -4.44
N GLY A 765 8.58 -5.61 -5.36
CA GLY A 765 7.40 -4.77 -5.12
C GLY A 765 7.71 -3.34 -4.63
N LEU A 766 8.98 -2.96 -4.55
CA LEU A 766 9.43 -1.69 -3.95
C LEU A 766 9.84 -0.62 -4.97
N THR A 767 9.32 -0.70 -6.20
CA THR A 767 9.59 0.26 -7.30
C THR A 767 8.98 1.65 -7.07
N TYR A 768 7.89 1.74 -6.30
CA TYR A 768 7.09 2.96 -6.08
C TYR A 768 6.75 3.73 -7.37
N TYR A 769 6.40 2.99 -8.43
CA TYR A 769 6.14 3.51 -9.77
C TYR A 769 5.09 4.63 -9.78
N LYS A 770 5.45 5.77 -10.37
CA LYS A 770 4.70 7.05 -10.42
C LYS A 770 4.35 7.65 -9.05
N ALA A 771 5.13 7.33 -8.01
CA ALA A 771 5.03 7.93 -6.69
C ALA A 771 6.35 8.60 -6.27
N PHE A 772 6.35 9.28 -5.12
CA PHE A 772 7.48 10.09 -4.63
C PHE A 772 8.81 9.34 -4.50
N TYR A 773 8.77 8.04 -4.19
CA TYR A 773 9.95 7.18 -4.02
C TYR A 773 10.29 6.36 -5.28
N GLU A 774 9.85 6.78 -6.48
CA GLU A 774 10.05 6.02 -7.72
C GLU A 774 11.54 5.71 -7.98
N ASP A 775 11.85 4.42 -8.09
CA ASP A 775 13.12 3.94 -8.60
C ASP A 775 12.89 2.74 -9.53
N LEU A 776 13.08 2.98 -10.83
CA LEU A 776 12.92 1.98 -11.88
C LEU A 776 14.07 0.95 -11.94
N GLY A 777 15.08 1.06 -11.05
CA GLY A 777 16.16 0.09 -10.93
C GLY A 777 16.97 -0.06 -12.22
N LYS A 778 17.16 -1.31 -12.67
CA LYS A 778 17.93 -1.67 -13.88
C LYS A 778 17.40 -1.01 -15.16
N TYR A 779 16.12 -0.65 -15.25
CA TYR A 779 15.58 0.13 -16.39
C TYR A 779 16.34 1.45 -16.61
N ASN A 780 16.79 2.11 -15.55
CA ASN A 780 17.56 3.36 -15.65
C ASN A 780 18.94 3.16 -16.31
N VAL A 781 19.37 1.91 -16.50
CA VAL A 781 20.63 1.52 -17.15
C VAL A 781 20.37 0.97 -18.57
N SER A 782 19.29 0.22 -18.77
CA SER A 782 19.04 -0.51 -20.03
C SER A 782 17.99 0.11 -20.95
N GLY A 783 17.08 0.94 -20.44
CA GLY A 783 15.91 1.45 -21.15
C GLY A 783 14.87 0.38 -21.57
N ASN A 784 15.06 -0.88 -21.16
CA ASN A 784 14.19 -2.00 -21.53
C ASN A 784 13.03 -2.12 -20.53
N SER A 785 11.78 -2.03 -20.99
CA SER A 785 10.57 -2.12 -20.15
C SER A 785 10.50 -3.36 -19.25
N HIS A 786 11.11 -4.47 -19.67
CA HIS A 786 11.21 -5.70 -18.87
C HIS A 786 12.13 -5.59 -17.64
N ASP A 787 12.98 -4.56 -17.57
CA ASP A 787 13.87 -4.29 -16.44
C ASP A 787 13.28 -3.34 -15.39
N VAL A 788 12.01 -2.90 -15.51
CA VAL A 788 11.42 -1.90 -14.60
C VAL A 788 11.25 -2.45 -13.18
N GLY A 789 11.96 -1.81 -12.26
CA GLY A 789 11.99 -2.16 -10.84
C GLY A 789 12.75 -3.44 -10.54
N LEU A 790 13.51 -3.98 -11.50
CA LEU A 790 14.46 -5.05 -11.25
C LEU A 790 15.68 -4.49 -10.50
N PHE A 791 16.00 -5.10 -9.36
CA PHE A 791 17.19 -4.79 -8.56
C PHE A 791 18.02 -6.07 -8.34
N LYS A 792 19.34 -5.92 -8.22
CA LYS A 792 20.25 -7.05 -8.00
C LYS A 792 19.93 -7.72 -6.66
N THR A 793 19.75 -9.05 -6.67
CA THR A 793 19.60 -9.85 -5.44
C THR A 793 20.81 -9.62 -4.53
N PRO A 794 20.64 -9.03 -3.32
CA PRO A 794 21.76 -8.84 -2.41
C PRO A 794 22.19 -10.18 -1.81
N SER A 795 23.48 -10.30 -1.47
CA SER A 795 23.95 -11.36 -0.60
C SER A 795 23.27 -11.23 0.78
N LEU A 796 22.89 -12.35 1.40
CA LEU A 796 22.46 -12.36 2.81
C LEU A 796 23.61 -12.68 3.78
N ARG A 797 24.86 -12.73 3.29
CA ARG A 797 26.03 -12.75 4.16
C ARG A 797 26.05 -11.48 5.00
N ASP A 798 26.23 -11.67 6.30
CA ASP A 798 26.28 -10.61 7.30
C ASP A 798 25.05 -9.67 7.31
N VAL A 799 23.90 -10.14 6.82
CA VAL A 799 22.67 -9.34 6.63
C VAL A 799 22.20 -8.59 7.88
N MET A 800 22.47 -9.13 9.08
CA MET A 800 22.10 -8.49 10.35
C MET A 800 22.95 -7.25 10.67
N ASN A 801 24.09 -7.06 9.99
CA ASN A 801 24.96 -5.88 10.13
C ASN A 801 24.58 -4.75 9.15
N HIS A 802 23.65 -4.99 8.22
CA HIS A 802 23.42 -4.15 7.02
C HIS A 802 22.00 -3.54 6.97
N GLY A 803 21.45 -3.15 8.13
CA GLY A 803 20.20 -2.39 8.21
C GLY A 803 20.41 -0.86 8.04
N PRO A 804 19.38 -0.11 7.64
CA PRO A 804 18.04 -0.57 7.26
C PRO A 804 18.03 -1.21 5.87
N TRP A 805 17.03 -2.05 5.59
CA TRP A 805 17.04 -2.98 4.46
C TRP A 805 16.32 -2.48 3.20
N PHE A 806 16.60 -3.17 2.08
CA PHE A 806 16.21 -2.86 0.70
C PHE A 806 16.94 -1.64 0.08
N HIS A 807 16.87 -1.49 -1.26
CA HIS A 807 17.61 -0.47 -2.01
C HIS A 807 17.31 0.98 -1.58
N ASN A 808 16.17 1.20 -0.92
CA ASN A 808 15.68 2.49 -0.44
C ASN A 808 15.76 2.64 1.09
N GLY A 809 16.22 1.61 1.82
CA GLY A 809 16.41 1.65 3.27
C GLY A 809 15.14 1.94 4.09
N LEU A 810 13.94 1.72 3.55
CA LEU A 810 12.66 2.08 4.19
C LEU A 810 12.20 1.10 5.28
N VAL A 811 13.02 0.11 5.67
CA VAL A 811 12.65 -0.95 6.60
C VAL A 811 13.72 -1.15 7.66
N ASP A 812 13.48 -0.65 8.87
CA ASP A 812 14.45 -0.60 9.98
C ASP A 812 14.58 -1.90 10.80
N THR A 813 13.78 -2.94 10.51
CA THR A 813 13.78 -4.19 11.28
C THR A 813 13.73 -5.43 10.38
N ILE A 814 14.54 -6.45 10.72
CA ILE A 814 14.49 -7.74 10.02
C ILE A 814 13.12 -8.43 10.19
N ASP A 815 12.44 -8.18 11.31
CA ASP A 815 11.07 -8.60 11.56
C ASP A 815 10.09 -8.00 10.56
N GLY A 816 10.28 -6.73 10.18
CA GLY A 816 9.56 -6.08 9.09
C GLY A 816 9.86 -6.75 7.74
N VAL A 817 11.13 -7.01 7.43
CA VAL A 817 11.56 -7.70 6.20
C VAL A 817 10.91 -9.08 6.08
N ILE A 818 11.00 -9.92 7.12
CA ILE A 818 10.39 -11.26 7.17
C ILE A 818 8.87 -11.15 7.05
N SER A 819 8.24 -10.19 7.74
CA SER A 819 6.78 -9.98 7.69
C SER A 819 6.28 -9.47 6.34
N MET A 820 7.12 -8.77 5.58
CA MET A 820 6.81 -8.36 4.21
C MET A 820 6.88 -9.54 3.25
N TYR A 821 7.97 -10.34 3.28
CA TYR A 821 8.09 -11.54 2.46
C TYR A 821 7.04 -12.61 2.81
N SER A 822 6.75 -12.82 4.10
CA SER A 822 5.77 -13.80 4.58
C SER A 822 4.37 -13.60 3.98
N GLU A 823 4.02 -12.35 3.66
CA GLU A 823 2.73 -11.99 3.06
C GLU A 823 2.85 -11.54 1.60
N GLY A 824 3.86 -12.01 0.85
CA GLY A 824 3.97 -11.82 -0.59
C GLY A 824 4.38 -10.42 -1.06
N MET A 825 5.04 -9.63 -0.19
CA MET A 825 5.52 -8.26 -0.42
C MET A 825 4.41 -7.24 -0.75
N ALA A 826 4.81 -6.03 -1.17
CA ALA A 826 3.89 -5.01 -1.64
C ALA A 826 3.34 -5.38 -3.03
N SER A 827 2.01 -5.40 -3.16
CA SER A 827 1.33 -5.76 -4.40
C SER A 827 1.39 -4.63 -5.43
N ASN A 828 2.40 -4.66 -6.30
CA ASN A 828 2.40 -3.95 -7.58
C ASN A 828 1.51 -4.71 -8.58
N ALA A 829 0.22 -4.79 -8.27
CA ALA A 829 -0.81 -5.17 -9.24
C ALA A 829 -1.09 -3.93 -10.10
N PRO A 830 -0.92 -3.96 -11.43
CA PRO A 830 -1.45 -2.90 -12.26
C PRO A 830 -2.98 -2.90 -12.18
N PHE A 831 -3.58 -1.74 -11.92
CA PHE A 831 -5.03 -1.58 -11.88
C PHE A 831 -5.52 -0.61 -12.96
N GLY A 832 -6.66 -0.95 -13.58
CA GLY A 832 -7.23 -0.20 -14.69
C GLY A 832 -6.21 0.12 -15.78
N TRP A 833 -6.08 1.40 -16.14
CA TRP A 833 -5.19 1.85 -17.22
C TRP A 833 -3.72 1.47 -17.05
N SER A 834 -3.26 1.25 -15.81
CA SER A 834 -1.88 0.81 -15.54
C SER A 834 -1.59 -0.61 -16.04
N LYS A 835 -2.63 -1.41 -16.33
CA LYS A 835 -2.54 -2.78 -16.87
C LYS A 835 -2.03 -2.84 -18.32
N TYR A 836 -2.18 -1.73 -19.03
CA TYR A 836 -1.76 -1.56 -20.42
C TYR A 836 -0.54 -0.65 -20.56
N ASP A 837 0.09 -0.28 -19.43
CA ASP A 837 1.36 0.42 -19.44
C ASP A 837 2.50 -0.61 -19.60
N PRO A 838 3.24 -0.60 -20.71
CA PRO A 838 4.30 -1.58 -20.96
C PRO A 838 5.45 -1.49 -19.96
N ASN A 839 5.59 -0.35 -19.27
CA ASN A 839 6.61 -0.08 -18.25
C ASN A 839 6.12 -0.34 -16.82
N TYR A 840 4.92 -0.91 -16.61
CA TYR A 840 4.46 -1.17 -15.25
C TYR A 840 5.30 -2.28 -14.56
N PRO A 841 5.84 -2.05 -13.34
CA PRO A 841 6.67 -3.03 -12.65
C PRO A 841 5.95 -4.33 -12.37
N LYS A 842 6.52 -5.45 -12.82
CA LYS A 842 6.01 -6.80 -12.56
C LYS A 842 6.75 -7.41 -11.36
N LEU A 843 6.01 -7.80 -10.32
CA LEU A 843 6.58 -8.55 -9.19
C LEU A 843 7.11 -9.91 -9.68
N SER A 844 8.24 -10.37 -9.14
CA SER A 844 8.78 -11.69 -9.48
C SER A 844 7.86 -12.83 -9.03
N GLU A 845 7.58 -13.78 -9.93
CA GLU A 845 6.70 -14.96 -9.69
C GLU A 845 7.19 -15.90 -8.57
N LYS A 846 8.45 -15.73 -8.15
CA LYS A 846 9.07 -16.42 -7.01
C LYS A 846 8.49 -15.93 -5.68
N ILE A 847 8.08 -14.65 -5.63
CA ILE A 847 7.46 -13.99 -4.47
C ILE A 847 6.00 -14.42 -4.36
N ARG A 848 5.69 -15.11 -3.26
CA ARG A 848 4.34 -15.62 -2.93
C ARG A 848 4.13 -15.48 -1.43
N PRO A 849 2.88 -15.44 -0.94
CA PRO A 849 2.61 -15.62 0.48
C PRO A 849 3.25 -16.92 0.98
N LEU A 850 3.97 -16.81 2.09
CA LEU A 850 4.59 -17.92 2.82
C LEU A 850 3.76 -18.29 4.06
N ASN A 851 2.96 -17.34 4.56
CA ASN A 851 2.08 -17.46 5.74
C ASN A 851 2.79 -18.06 6.97
N LEU A 852 4.06 -17.69 7.16
CA LEU A 852 4.89 -18.18 8.26
C LEU A 852 4.22 -17.89 9.61
N THR A 853 4.14 -18.91 10.45
CA THR A 853 3.79 -18.73 11.86
C THR A 853 4.84 -17.87 12.57
N TYR A 854 4.48 -17.26 13.70
CA TYR A 854 5.43 -16.52 14.54
C TYR A 854 6.68 -17.35 14.90
N GLN A 855 6.50 -18.66 15.13
CA GLN A 855 7.60 -19.56 15.46
C GLN A 855 8.52 -19.83 14.25
N GLU A 856 7.96 -19.96 13.04
CA GLU A 856 8.75 -20.08 11.81
C GLU A 856 9.50 -18.77 11.49
N ALA A 857 8.87 -17.61 11.70
CA ALA A 857 9.52 -16.31 11.52
C ALA A 857 10.71 -16.11 12.48
N GLU A 858 10.54 -16.42 13.77
CA GLU A 858 11.62 -16.38 14.77
C GLU A 858 12.70 -17.45 14.53
N ALA A 859 12.35 -18.60 13.95
CA ALA A 859 13.33 -19.60 13.52
C ALA A 859 14.17 -19.10 12.32
N LEU A 860 13.51 -18.59 11.27
CA LEU A 860 14.17 -17.99 10.11
C LEU A 860 15.10 -16.84 10.52
N LYS A 861 14.65 -15.96 11.42
CA LYS A 861 15.44 -14.88 12.03
C LYS A 861 16.69 -15.40 12.75
N ALA A 862 16.57 -16.47 13.54
CA ALA A 862 17.72 -17.10 14.19
C ALA A 862 18.73 -17.68 13.18
N PHE A 863 18.27 -18.13 12.00
CA PHE A 863 19.16 -18.51 10.91
C PHE A 863 19.85 -17.31 10.24
N LEU A 864 19.14 -16.19 10.02
CA LEU A 864 19.75 -14.96 9.51
C LEU A 864 20.83 -14.39 10.45
N VAL A 865 20.66 -14.58 11.77
CA VAL A 865 21.71 -14.32 12.76
C VAL A 865 22.86 -15.32 12.66
N ALA A 866 22.60 -16.61 12.40
CA ALA A 866 23.64 -17.63 12.30
C ALA A 866 24.53 -17.54 11.05
N ILE A 867 24.01 -17.00 9.94
CA ILE A 867 24.78 -16.69 8.71
C ILE A 867 25.49 -15.32 8.76
N THR A 868 25.27 -14.56 9.84
CA THR A 868 25.96 -13.29 10.08
C THR A 868 27.13 -13.49 11.04
N ALA A 869 28.32 -13.11 10.59
CA ALA A 869 29.50 -12.98 11.43
C ALA A 869 29.63 -11.54 11.99
N GLU A 870 30.59 -11.34 12.90
CA GLU A 870 30.99 -9.99 13.31
C GLU A 870 31.61 -9.25 12.10
N SER A 871 31.21 -7.99 11.87
CA SER A 871 31.78 -7.15 10.81
C SER A 871 33.32 -7.18 10.80
N PRO A 872 33.99 -7.31 9.64
CA PRO A 872 35.43 -7.05 9.55
C PRO A 872 35.67 -5.55 9.83
N LEU A 873 36.59 -5.21 10.73
CA LEU A 873 36.98 -3.81 10.99
C LEU A 873 38.21 -3.39 10.17
N ASP A 874 38.94 -4.36 9.64
CA ASP A 874 40.17 -4.22 8.87
C ASP A 874 40.16 -5.17 7.66
N SER A 875 41.11 -4.95 6.75
CA SER A 875 41.43 -5.83 5.62
C SER A 875 41.85 -7.22 6.09
N ALA A 876 41.28 -8.26 5.48
CA ALA A 876 41.65 -9.65 5.76
C ALA A 876 43.13 -9.94 5.41
N THR A 877 43.73 -10.88 6.13
CA THR A 877 45.13 -11.26 5.96
C THR A 877 45.38 -11.99 4.64
N LYS A 878 46.64 -12.00 4.20
CA LYS A 878 47.07 -12.70 2.99
C LYS A 878 46.60 -14.17 2.94
N THR A 879 46.63 -14.86 4.09
CA THR A 879 46.16 -16.25 4.25
C THR A 879 44.63 -16.39 4.07
N GLU A 880 43.84 -15.46 4.61
CA GLU A 880 42.38 -15.46 4.45
C GLU A 880 41.96 -15.13 3.02
N LEU A 881 42.77 -14.34 2.30
CA LEU A 881 42.61 -14.05 0.87
C LEU A 881 43.13 -15.15 -0.06
N GLY A 882 43.82 -16.17 0.46
CA GLY A 882 44.37 -17.28 -0.33
C GLY A 882 45.45 -16.86 -1.34
N GLN A 883 46.29 -15.87 -0.99
CA GLN A 883 47.34 -15.29 -1.86
C GLN A 883 48.76 -15.71 -1.47
#